data_AF-A0A840SAU6-F1
#
_entry.id   AF-A0A840SAU6-F1
#
_cell.length_a   1.000
_cell.length_b   1.000
_cell.length_c   1.000
_cell.angle_alpha   90.00
_cell.angle_beta   90.00
_cell.angle_gamma   90.00
#
_symmetry.space_group_name_H-M   'P 1'
#
loop_
_entity.id
_entity.type
_entity.pdbx_description
1 polymer ?
#
loop_
_entity_poly.entity_id
_entity_poly.type
_entity_poly.pdbx_seq_one_letter_code
_entity_poly.pdbx_strand_id
1 'polypeptide(L)'
;MKKISGFIKYLLFSLCISSAGAFSSKDILSPVSGQWVNVQPLVLNTSDGSEVYYSLSGSDPLVSGFSYDGPVVIDETGDVKVRIAVISKSGIRSDFTVMYTVKPSAFSTADSDTALLIQNINSNPILKYSSSGEFYIPKDFELSLNNSSVFEKGHNLLINKTSVLEHYAACTLKKDNLSWHFVIKVAETPSAEKLVKRSVPFTLDNWTDFTYTGENLIYQIDDEYWTASRELTVLDRTKPHVIRWQSIAYEEGNPVSEYVLPAMPVFSAVSAEDGSLEFKCSDSSYRFALNSDNLYSSVTADTFEGNTLNRSEVFKVYCSNVYQGTVHFDFFVDRQNPAQPVFESTTQDGFARSEVKVKIRCDEEDAGIYYSVSEPVESASAFEETALAELAKTSTGDFRKYDGSVILLKSPSKNASYFKICAYSLDRSGNRSSVAEYDVIIDQYNYYLNSSPKNNSSVHDGSWSSPFRTFEEALAVINSQKSTRVHVTGNIEITKPLSVIERDCVFICRDARFVFAPQSALQVNGASVEVSNCIIERTDDSSRDGELPFITVEKGKLLLDNVEVVGIYIGDGILINSAESEICVSRSGLTVQSQSYACALSASDSTVSIQDSRITSSAPNCVNVTMHGGSAEILSDMFYLIGRVGHCLELAGTSAGISSNTFSLQLDSKKSKDSWLWQDIKAKIKVKAENTVLCLD
;
A
#
# COMPACT_ATOMS: atom_id res chain seq x y z
N MET A 1 -1.18 -44.47 -42.11
CA MET A 1 0.20 -44.02 -41.87
C MET A 1 0.19 -43.07 -40.69
N LYS A 2 0.89 -43.43 -39.60
CA LYS A 2 0.88 -42.75 -38.29
C LYS A 2 1.56 -41.38 -38.40
N LYS A 3 0.91 -40.33 -37.87
CA LYS A 3 1.54 -39.03 -37.60
C LYS A 3 2.39 -39.17 -36.33
N ILE A 4 3.70 -39.06 -36.48
CA ILE A 4 4.65 -39.00 -35.36
C ILE A 4 4.70 -37.54 -34.91
N SER A 5 4.23 -37.31 -33.68
CA SER A 5 4.43 -36.09 -32.91
C SER A 5 5.88 -36.05 -32.43
N GLY A 6 6.64 -35.05 -32.88
CA GLY A 6 7.98 -34.77 -32.39
C GLY A 6 7.92 -33.67 -31.33
N PHE A 7 7.99 -34.07 -30.05
CA PHE A 7 8.25 -33.16 -28.94
C PHE A 7 9.74 -32.78 -28.99
N ILE A 8 10.06 -31.59 -29.48
CA ILE A 8 11.40 -31.00 -29.35
C ILE A 8 11.47 -30.42 -27.93
N LYS A 9 12.08 -31.17 -27.01
CA LYS A 9 12.55 -30.63 -25.73
C LYS A 9 13.77 -29.75 -26.03
N TYR A 10 13.62 -28.44 -25.90
CA TYR A 10 14.75 -27.52 -25.84
C TYR A 10 15.50 -27.78 -24.53
N LEU A 11 16.62 -28.49 -24.61
CA LEU A 11 17.62 -28.53 -23.55
C LEU A 11 18.48 -27.27 -23.71
N LEU A 12 18.07 -26.17 -23.08
CA LEU A 12 18.88 -24.96 -22.98
C LEU A 12 20.01 -25.24 -22.00
N PHE A 13 21.18 -25.64 -22.52
CA PHE A 13 22.43 -25.53 -21.79
C PHE A 13 22.77 -24.03 -21.72
N SER A 14 22.36 -23.36 -20.65
CA SER A 14 22.96 -22.08 -20.28
C SER A 14 24.36 -22.39 -19.78
N LEU A 15 25.35 -22.31 -20.67
CA LEU A 15 26.75 -22.28 -20.28
C LEU A 15 27.02 -20.90 -19.66
N CYS A 16 26.62 -20.72 -18.40
CA CYS A 16 27.10 -19.62 -17.58
C CYS A 16 28.58 -19.88 -17.32
N ILE A 17 29.45 -19.27 -18.13
CA ILE A 17 30.85 -19.12 -17.76
C ILE A 17 30.88 -18.05 -16.68
N SER A 18 30.65 -18.43 -15.42
CA SER A 18 30.96 -17.59 -14.28
C SER A 18 32.43 -17.82 -13.93
N SER A 19 33.28 -16.86 -14.27
CA SER A 19 34.53 -16.71 -13.53
C SER A 19 34.17 -16.49 -12.06
N ALA A 20 34.73 -17.28 -11.13
CA ALA A 20 34.68 -16.95 -9.72
C ALA A 20 35.07 -15.47 -9.56
N GLY A 21 34.13 -14.65 -9.08
CA GLY A 21 34.36 -13.21 -8.94
C GLY A 21 35.52 -12.95 -8.00
N ALA A 22 36.30 -11.90 -8.26
CA ALA A 22 37.30 -11.46 -7.29
C ALA A 22 36.61 -10.99 -6.01
N PHE A 23 37.19 -11.32 -4.85
CA PHE A 23 36.70 -10.86 -3.54
C PHE A 23 36.32 -9.36 -3.54
N SER A 24 35.17 -9.05 -2.96
CA SER A 24 34.55 -7.73 -2.94
C SER A 24 34.03 -7.38 -1.54
N SER A 25 33.49 -6.17 -1.37
CA SER A 25 32.86 -5.78 -0.10
C SER A 25 31.64 -6.63 0.27
N LYS A 26 30.98 -7.27 -0.71
CA LYS A 26 29.84 -8.17 -0.45
C LYS A 26 30.27 -9.48 0.21
N ASP A 27 31.54 -9.84 0.09
CA ASP A 27 32.12 -11.03 0.72
C ASP A 27 32.46 -10.81 2.20
N ILE A 28 32.30 -9.57 2.69
CA ILE A 28 32.38 -9.24 4.12
C ILE A 28 30.96 -9.36 4.71
N LEU A 29 30.63 -10.53 5.25
CA LEU A 29 29.33 -10.78 5.87
C LEU A 29 29.20 -10.04 7.21
N SER A 30 30.29 -9.98 7.97
CA SER A 30 30.36 -9.27 9.25
C SER A 30 31.82 -8.92 9.57
N PRO A 31 32.12 -7.80 10.25
CA PRO A 31 31.18 -6.79 10.75
C PRO A 31 30.60 -5.92 9.63
N VAL A 32 29.50 -5.24 9.94
CA VAL A 32 28.92 -4.18 9.10
C VAL A 32 29.01 -2.82 9.79
N SER A 33 29.06 -1.76 8.98
CA SER A 33 29.08 -0.40 9.53
C SER A 33 27.77 -0.08 10.24
N GLY A 34 27.85 0.50 11.43
CA GLY A 34 26.67 0.81 12.23
C GLY A 34 26.97 0.90 13.72
N GLN A 35 25.92 1.06 14.51
CA GLN A 35 25.99 1.00 15.96
C GLN A 35 25.28 -0.27 16.45
N TRP A 36 26.00 -1.10 17.20
CA TRP A 36 25.54 -2.42 17.64
C TRP A 36 25.56 -2.51 19.16
N VAL A 37 24.63 -3.29 19.73
CA VAL A 37 24.59 -3.51 21.18
C VAL A 37 25.37 -4.76 21.61
N ASN A 38 25.84 -5.56 20.65
CA ASN A 38 26.68 -6.74 20.87
C ASN A 38 28.03 -6.60 20.14
N VAL A 39 29.04 -7.31 20.64
CA VAL A 39 30.32 -7.48 19.94
C VAL A 39 30.10 -8.17 18.59
N GLN A 40 30.97 -7.91 17.63
CA GLN A 40 30.75 -8.31 16.23
C GLN A 40 31.68 -9.45 15.81
N PRO A 41 31.22 -10.42 15.01
CA PRO A 41 32.08 -11.42 14.43
C PRO A 41 32.73 -10.91 13.14
N LEU A 42 33.94 -11.35 12.84
CA LEU A 42 34.55 -11.28 11.53
C LEU A 42 34.22 -12.56 10.76
N VAL A 43 33.30 -12.44 9.80
CA VAL A 43 32.91 -13.55 8.93
C VAL A 43 33.02 -13.11 7.48
N LEU A 44 33.86 -13.82 6.72
CA LEU A 44 34.17 -13.52 5.33
C LEU A 44 33.82 -14.73 4.45
N ASN A 45 33.38 -14.47 3.22
CA ASN A 45 33.22 -15.50 2.20
C ASN A 45 34.51 -15.59 1.37
N THR A 46 35.31 -16.64 1.57
CA THR A 46 36.65 -16.80 0.94
C THR A 46 36.69 -17.93 -0.09
N SER A 47 35.61 -18.09 -0.85
CA SER A 47 35.43 -19.20 -1.81
C SER A 47 36.34 -19.13 -3.04
N ASP A 48 36.97 -17.99 -3.32
CA ASP A 48 37.91 -17.81 -4.44
C ASP A 48 39.33 -18.37 -4.16
N GLY A 49 39.59 -18.74 -2.90
CA GLY A 49 40.87 -19.23 -2.40
C GLY A 49 41.94 -18.15 -2.29
N SER A 50 41.53 -16.90 -2.04
CA SER A 50 42.42 -15.80 -1.66
C SER A 50 42.97 -15.96 -0.24
N GLU A 51 44.18 -15.45 0.00
CA GLU A 51 44.73 -15.29 1.35
C GLU A 51 44.20 -13.99 1.95
N VAL A 52 43.67 -14.05 3.17
CA VAL A 52 43.05 -12.89 3.81
C VAL A 52 43.70 -12.60 5.15
N TYR A 53 43.99 -11.34 5.41
CA TYR A 53 44.59 -10.84 6.65
C TYR A 53 43.76 -9.69 7.22
N TYR A 54 43.69 -9.55 8.54
CA TYR A 54 42.98 -8.44 9.17
C TYR A 54 43.76 -7.79 10.31
N SER A 55 43.47 -6.52 10.60
CA SER A 55 44.06 -5.77 11.71
C SER A 55 43.02 -4.89 12.39
N LEU A 56 43.05 -4.90 13.73
CA LEU A 56 42.20 -4.08 14.60
C LEU A 56 42.90 -2.79 15.09
N SER A 57 44.23 -2.71 14.96
CA SER A 57 45.02 -1.55 15.39
C SER A 57 45.05 -0.41 14.37
N GLY A 58 44.43 -0.60 13.20
CA GLY A 58 44.48 0.32 12.06
C GLY A 58 45.77 0.24 11.22
N SER A 59 46.73 -0.59 11.62
CA SER A 59 47.95 -0.88 10.85
C SER A 59 47.67 -1.68 9.57
N ASP A 60 48.66 -1.78 8.67
CA ASP A 60 48.55 -2.63 7.47
C ASP A 60 48.46 -4.12 7.89
N PRO A 61 47.38 -4.86 7.53
CA PRO A 61 47.23 -6.26 7.91
C PRO A 61 48.37 -7.18 7.47
N LEU A 62 49.06 -6.88 6.37
CA LEU A 62 50.20 -7.69 5.90
C LEU A 62 51.49 -7.44 6.70
N VAL A 63 51.58 -6.31 7.40
CA VAL A 63 52.76 -5.95 8.22
C VAL A 63 52.55 -6.37 9.67
N SER A 64 51.36 -6.11 10.20
CA SER A 64 51.02 -6.35 11.62
C SER A 64 49.53 -6.65 11.78
N GLY A 65 49.07 -7.71 11.10
CA GLY A 65 47.73 -8.27 11.22
C GLY A 65 47.75 -9.77 11.52
N PHE A 66 46.56 -10.36 11.52
CA PHE A 66 46.31 -11.78 11.71
C PHE A 66 45.88 -12.41 10.40
N SER A 67 46.29 -13.65 10.14
CA SER A 67 45.72 -14.45 9.05
C SER A 67 44.27 -14.81 9.40
N TYR A 68 43.38 -14.73 8.42
CA TYR A 68 42.00 -15.18 8.55
C TYR A 68 41.90 -16.66 8.15
N ASP A 69 41.68 -17.54 9.11
CA ASP A 69 41.51 -18.99 8.93
C ASP A 69 40.07 -19.46 9.16
N GLY A 70 39.18 -18.55 9.56
CA GLY A 70 37.76 -18.81 9.71
C GLY A 70 37.05 -17.75 10.57
N PRO A 71 35.73 -17.92 10.80
CA PRO A 71 34.95 -17.01 11.63
C PRO A 71 35.56 -16.80 13.03
N VAL A 72 35.71 -15.54 13.43
CA VAL A 72 36.28 -15.15 14.73
C VAL A 72 35.49 -14.00 15.35
N VAL A 73 35.36 -13.96 16.68
CA VAL A 73 34.66 -12.86 17.38
C VAL A 73 35.64 -11.73 17.68
N ILE A 74 35.29 -10.50 17.32
CA ILE A 74 36.03 -9.29 17.69
C ILE A 74 35.45 -8.76 19.00
N ASP A 75 36.10 -9.12 20.12
CA ASP A 75 35.67 -8.77 21.48
C ASP A 75 36.14 -7.35 21.88
N GLU A 76 35.73 -6.35 21.09
CA GLU A 76 36.05 -4.94 21.30
C GLU A 76 34.77 -4.11 21.47
N THR A 77 34.81 -3.10 22.35
CA THR A 77 33.70 -2.16 22.58
C THR A 77 34.10 -0.71 22.24
N GLY A 78 33.12 0.17 22.02
CA GLY A 78 33.39 1.53 21.54
C GLY A 78 33.57 1.56 20.02
N ASP A 79 34.33 2.53 19.52
CA ASP A 79 34.60 2.69 18.09
C ASP A 79 35.68 1.70 17.63
N VAL A 80 35.31 0.79 16.73
CA VAL A 80 36.17 -0.29 16.23
C VAL A 80 36.43 -0.10 14.74
N LYS A 81 37.69 -0.25 14.34
CA LYS A 81 38.14 -0.20 12.95
C LYS A 81 38.80 -1.51 12.56
N VAL A 82 38.23 -2.21 11.59
CA VAL A 82 38.77 -3.45 11.03
C VAL A 82 39.30 -3.16 9.64
N ARG A 83 40.61 -3.36 9.45
CA ARG A 83 41.24 -3.35 8.13
C ARG A 83 41.41 -4.78 7.64
N ILE A 84 41.06 -5.05 6.40
CA ILE A 84 41.16 -6.38 5.77
C ILE A 84 42.01 -6.23 4.51
N ALA A 85 43.03 -7.06 4.35
CA ALA A 85 43.83 -7.17 3.13
C ALA A 85 43.61 -8.56 2.53
N VAL A 86 43.29 -8.60 1.23
CA VAL A 86 43.01 -9.82 0.47
C VAL A 86 44.05 -9.95 -0.63
N ILE A 87 44.66 -11.11 -0.74
CA ILE A 87 45.62 -11.47 -1.79
C ILE A 87 45.02 -12.57 -2.64
N SER A 88 44.64 -12.23 -3.87
CA SER A 88 44.07 -13.21 -4.81
C SER A 88 45.09 -14.29 -5.17
N LYS A 89 44.62 -15.40 -5.76
CA LYS A 89 45.51 -16.43 -6.33
C LYS A 89 46.50 -15.91 -7.38
N SER A 90 46.17 -14.79 -8.04
CA SER A 90 47.05 -14.11 -8.99
C SER A 90 48.02 -13.13 -8.33
N GLY A 91 48.01 -13.02 -7.00
CA GLY A 91 48.87 -12.12 -6.21
C GLY A 91 48.39 -10.67 -6.17
N ILE A 92 47.16 -10.38 -6.60
CA ILE A 92 46.61 -9.02 -6.57
C ILE A 92 46.11 -8.71 -5.17
N ARG A 93 46.53 -7.57 -4.62
CA ARG A 93 46.11 -7.07 -3.32
C ARG A 93 44.89 -6.16 -3.42
N SER A 94 43.89 -6.43 -2.57
CA SER A 94 42.73 -5.58 -2.33
C SER A 94 42.61 -5.26 -0.84
N ASP A 95 42.30 -4.00 -0.50
CA ASP A 95 42.15 -3.55 0.89
C ASP A 95 40.73 -3.07 1.17
N PHE A 96 40.19 -3.46 2.31
CA PHE A 96 38.88 -3.06 2.81
C PHE A 96 39.00 -2.50 4.22
N THR A 97 38.04 -1.64 4.59
CA THR A 97 37.94 -1.10 5.94
C THR A 97 36.48 -1.06 6.35
N VAL A 98 36.17 -1.63 7.51
CA VAL A 98 34.87 -1.54 8.15
C VAL A 98 35.03 -0.78 9.46
N MET A 99 34.14 0.19 9.70
CA MET A 99 34.08 0.93 10.96
C MET A 99 32.69 0.79 11.57
N TYR A 100 32.64 0.48 12.85
CA TYR A 100 31.39 0.35 13.59
C TYR A 100 31.60 0.74 15.06
N THR A 101 30.50 0.91 15.78
CA THR A 101 30.53 1.24 17.21
C THR A 101 29.75 0.21 18.00
N VAL A 102 30.34 -0.36 19.05
CA VAL A 102 29.65 -1.25 19.97
C VAL A 102 29.31 -0.50 21.27
N LYS A 103 28.02 -0.36 21.57
CA LYS A 103 27.49 0.24 22.80
C LYS A 103 26.58 -0.77 23.50
N PRO A 104 27.14 -1.61 24.39
CA PRO A 104 26.35 -2.60 25.12
C PRO A 104 25.20 -1.94 25.86
N SER A 105 24.02 -2.55 25.77
CA SER A 105 22.81 -2.09 26.43
C SER A 105 22.02 -3.28 26.95
N ALA A 106 21.41 -3.14 28.13
CA ALA A 106 20.58 -4.19 28.70
C ALA A 106 19.24 -4.24 27.97
N PHE A 107 18.83 -5.45 27.57
CA PHE A 107 17.49 -5.71 27.05
C PHE A 107 16.81 -6.74 27.95
N SER A 108 15.57 -6.47 28.35
CA SER A 108 14.77 -7.35 29.19
C SER A 108 13.40 -7.56 28.57
N THR A 109 12.95 -8.79 28.53
CA THR A 109 11.63 -9.19 28.05
C THR A 109 11.06 -10.27 28.97
N ALA A 110 9.73 -10.39 29.02
CA ALA A 110 9.05 -11.47 29.73
C ALA A 110 9.03 -12.78 28.93
N ASP A 111 9.34 -12.73 27.63
CA ASP A 111 9.40 -13.90 26.74
C ASP A 111 10.74 -14.63 26.92
N SER A 112 10.69 -15.87 27.39
CA SER A 112 11.89 -16.66 27.72
C SER A 112 12.74 -17.02 26.50
N ASP A 113 12.11 -17.27 25.35
CA ASP A 113 12.80 -17.69 24.13
C ASP A 113 13.51 -16.50 23.49
N THR A 114 12.87 -15.33 23.53
CA THR A 114 13.46 -14.05 23.14
C THR A 114 14.63 -13.70 24.05
N ALA A 115 14.47 -13.84 25.37
CA ALA A 115 15.55 -13.58 26.32
C ALA A 115 16.77 -14.50 26.05
N LEU A 116 16.52 -15.79 25.78
CA LEU A 116 17.56 -16.76 25.46
C LEU A 116 18.26 -16.44 24.13
N LEU A 117 17.53 -16.06 23.08
CA LEU A 117 18.09 -15.64 21.80
C LEU A 117 19.04 -14.45 21.98
N ILE A 118 18.58 -13.39 22.64
CA ILE A 118 19.38 -12.18 22.87
C ILE A 118 20.61 -12.49 23.73
N GLN A 119 20.46 -13.33 24.76
CA GLN A 119 21.59 -13.79 25.56
C GLN A 119 22.63 -14.53 24.71
N ASN A 120 22.19 -15.42 23.81
CA ASN A 120 23.08 -16.18 22.92
C ASN A 120 23.81 -15.24 21.96
N ILE A 121 23.11 -14.29 21.32
CA ILE A 121 23.72 -13.30 20.43
C ILE A 121 24.79 -12.48 21.16
N ASN A 122 24.48 -12.00 22.36
CA ASN A 122 25.40 -11.18 23.15
C ASN A 122 26.62 -11.97 23.63
N SER A 123 26.46 -13.27 23.92
CA SER A 123 27.54 -14.12 24.40
C SER A 123 28.44 -14.64 23.27
N ASN A 124 27.85 -14.97 22.12
CA ASN A 124 28.55 -15.38 20.92
C ASN A 124 27.73 -15.00 19.68
N PRO A 125 28.16 -14.00 18.89
CA PRO A 125 27.43 -13.54 17.73
C PRO A 125 27.59 -14.48 16.51
N ILE A 126 28.13 -15.69 16.67
CA ILE A 126 28.13 -16.74 15.65
C ILE A 126 27.23 -17.87 16.15
N LEU A 127 25.97 -17.86 15.74
CA LEU A 127 24.95 -18.81 16.17
C LEU A 127 24.89 -20.01 15.23
N LYS A 128 24.82 -21.22 15.78
CA LYS A 128 24.74 -22.45 14.97
C LYS A 128 23.28 -22.80 14.67
N TYR A 129 23.04 -23.23 13.44
CA TYR A 129 21.74 -23.73 12.99
C TYR A 129 21.91 -25.07 12.26
N SER A 130 20.91 -25.94 12.39
CA SER A 130 20.80 -27.23 11.69
C SER A 130 19.48 -27.27 10.93
N SER A 131 19.49 -27.77 9.68
CA SER A 131 18.27 -27.82 8.86
C SER A 131 17.19 -28.77 9.38
N SER A 132 17.47 -29.52 10.45
CA SER A 132 16.50 -30.36 11.15
C SER A 132 15.45 -29.59 11.95
N GLY A 133 15.65 -28.30 12.23
CA GLY A 133 14.77 -27.47 13.06
C GLY A 133 14.53 -26.07 12.48
N GLU A 134 13.87 -25.23 13.25
CA GLU A 134 13.63 -23.82 12.93
C GLU A 134 14.58 -22.94 13.73
N PHE A 135 15.05 -21.84 13.14
CA PHE A 135 15.77 -20.80 13.84
C PHE A 135 14.76 -19.75 14.33
N TYR A 136 14.55 -19.67 15.65
CA TYR A 136 13.56 -18.79 16.24
C TYR A 136 13.94 -17.30 16.09
N ILE A 137 13.00 -16.49 15.60
CA ILE A 137 13.08 -15.02 15.61
C ILE A 137 11.74 -14.46 16.14
N PRO A 138 11.75 -13.55 17.13
CA PRO A 138 10.51 -13.00 17.69
C PRO A 138 9.76 -12.10 16.69
N LYS A 139 8.42 -12.22 16.66
CA LYS A 139 7.56 -11.50 15.69
C LYS A 139 7.49 -9.99 15.88
N ASP A 140 7.78 -9.51 17.08
CA ASP A 140 7.77 -8.09 17.43
C ASP A 140 9.11 -7.39 17.18
N PHE A 141 10.11 -8.12 16.67
CA PHE A 141 11.38 -7.60 16.18
C PHE A 141 11.30 -7.34 14.67
N GLU A 142 12.21 -6.50 14.20
CA GLU A 142 12.51 -6.35 12.78
C GLU A 142 13.75 -7.18 12.44
N LEU A 143 13.69 -7.94 11.34
CA LEU A 143 14.74 -8.82 10.86
C LEU A 143 15.22 -8.35 9.49
N SER A 144 16.54 -8.41 9.28
CA SER A 144 17.15 -8.29 7.96
C SER A 144 18.25 -9.33 7.79
N LEU A 145 18.36 -9.89 6.59
CA LEU A 145 19.35 -10.87 6.18
C LEU A 145 20.22 -10.29 5.06
N ASN A 146 21.37 -10.92 4.80
CA ASN A 146 22.29 -10.55 3.72
C ASN A 146 22.80 -9.10 3.76
N ASN A 147 22.85 -8.49 4.96
CA ASN A 147 23.17 -7.07 5.14
C ASN A 147 22.27 -6.12 4.32
N SER A 148 21.03 -6.54 4.04
CA SER A 148 20.03 -5.73 3.37
C SER A 148 19.65 -4.50 4.20
N SER A 149 19.31 -3.41 3.53
CA SER A 149 18.70 -2.24 4.17
C SER A 149 17.20 -2.42 4.42
N VAL A 150 16.60 -3.45 3.83
CA VAL A 150 15.17 -3.78 3.98
C VAL A 150 15.01 -4.65 5.22
N PHE A 151 14.03 -4.27 6.06
CA PHE A 151 13.67 -4.98 7.28
C PHE A 151 12.25 -5.49 7.17
N GLU A 152 12.04 -6.71 7.63
CA GLU A 152 10.74 -7.36 7.70
C GLU A 152 10.38 -7.70 9.15
N LYS A 153 9.13 -8.08 9.39
CA LYS A 153 8.73 -8.59 10.71
C LYS A 153 9.41 -9.92 10.98
N GLY A 154 9.90 -10.08 12.20
CA GLY A 154 10.56 -11.32 12.63
C GLY A 154 9.64 -12.53 12.47
N HIS A 155 10.24 -13.64 12.05
CA HIS A 155 9.58 -14.92 11.88
C HIS A 155 10.63 -16.02 11.90
N ASN A 156 10.23 -17.24 12.22
CA ASN A 156 11.15 -18.37 12.29
C ASN A 156 11.78 -18.63 10.92
N LEU A 157 13.10 -18.77 10.89
CA LEU A 157 13.83 -19.06 9.67
C LEU A 157 14.02 -20.57 9.51
N LEU A 158 13.92 -21.02 8.27
CA LEU A 158 13.99 -22.42 7.89
C LEU A 158 14.62 -22.55 6.51
N ILE A 159 15.33 -23.66 6.31
CA ILE A 159 15.81 -24.10 5.00
C ILE A 159 15.32 -25.52 4.76
N ASN A 160 15.41 -25.98 3.52
CA ASN A 160 15.12 -27.36 3.16
C ASN A 160 15.90 -28.33 4.08
N LYS A 161 15.19 -29.27 4.71
CA LYS A 161 15.76 -30.21 5.70
C LYS A 161 16.82 -31.15 5.14
N THR A 162 16.90 -31.27 3.81
CA THR A 162 17.90 -32.05 3.08
C THR A 162 19.07 -31.20 2.60
N SER A 163 19.07 -29.89 2.87
CA SER A 163 20.21 -29.03 2.62
C SER A 163 21.40 -29.48 3.46
N VAL A 164 22.53 -29.69 2.81
CA VAL A 164 23.76 -30.24 3.42
C VAL A 164 24.96 -29.30 3.27
N LEU A 165 24.78 -28.12 2.68
CA LEU A 165 25.86 -27.16 2.47
C LEU A 165 26.04 -26.24 3.67
N GLU A 166 27.21 -26.32 4.30
CA GLU A 166 27.62 -25.35 5.32
C GLU A 166 27.76 -23.96 4.69
N HIS A 167 27.10 -22.96 5.25
CA HIS A 167 27.25 -21.55 4.85
C HIS A 167 26.91 -20.61 6.01
N TYR A 168 27.15 -19.31 5.78
CA TYR A 168 26.93 -18.27 6.77
C TYR A 168 25.87 -17.28 6.25
N ALA A 169 24.93 -16.92 7.11
CA ALA A 169 23.93 -15.90 6.84
C ALA A 169 24.11 -14.73 7.82
N ALA A 170 24.38 -13.53 7.30
CA ALA A 170 24.48 -12.33 8.11
C ALA A 170 23.08 -11.84 8.50
N CYS A 171 22.87 -11.58 9.79
CA CYS A 171 21.58 -11.25 10.37
C CYS A 171 21.65 -9.93 11.15
N THR A 172 20.65 -9.08 10.97
CA THR A 172 20.43 -7.89 11.80
C THR A 172 19.06 -7.94 12.43
N LEU A 173 18.99 -7.75 13.74
CA LEU A 173 17.75 -7.63 14.49
C LEU A 173 17.62 -6.22 15.08
N LYS A 174 16.42 -5.65 14.98
CA LYS A 174 16.08 -4.38 15.62
C LYS A 174 14.86 -4.52 16.52
N LYS A 175 14.94 -3.86 17.67
CA LYS A 175 13.84 -3.67 18.61
C LYS A 175 14.00 -2.33 19.29
N ASP A 176 12.98 -1.48 19.18
CA ASP A 176 13.02 -0.10 19.65
C ASP A 176 14.25 0.64 19.07
N ASN A 177 15.16 1.15 19.91
CA ASN A 177 16.39 1.81 19.49
C ASN A 177 17.63 0.90 19.57
N LEU A 178 17.44 -0.41 19.78
CA LEU A 178 18.52 -1.38 19.92
C LEU A 178 18.69 -2.16 18.60
N SER A 179 19.94 -2.42 18.24
CA SER A 179 20.31 -3.16 17.03
C SER A 179 21.36 -4.20 17.36
N TRP A 180 21.05 -5.46 17.05
CA TRP A 180 21.97 -6.58 17.15
C TRP A 180 22.38 -7.01 15.76
N HIS A 181 23.66 -7.34 15.59
CA HIS A 181 24.15 -7.93 14.35
C HIS A 181 24.98 -9.17 14.67
N PHE A 182 24.67 -10.27 14.00
CA PHE A 182 25.25 -11.59 14.24
C PHE A 182 25.22 -12.42 12.96
N VAL A 183 25.87 -13.57 12.98
CA VAL A 183 25.91 -14.48 11.84
C VAL A 183 25.36 -15.84 12.26
N ILE A 184 24.49 -16.41 11.43
CA ILE A 184 24.04 -17.78 11.57
C ILE A 184 24.95 -18.67 10.74
N LYS A 185 25.66 -19.58 11.39
CA LYS A 185 26.36 -20.71 10.77
C LYS A 185 25.36 -21.83 10.53
N VAL A 186 24.94 -22.01 9.29
CA VAL A 186 24.15 -23.17 8.85
C VAL A 186 25.12 -24.35 8.76
N ALA A 187 24.95 -25.35 9.62
CA ALA A 187 25.80 -26.53 9.67
C ALA A 187 25.31 -27.61 8.70
N GLU A 188 26.22 -28.49 8.28
CA GLU A 188 25.88 -29.69 7.52
C GLU A 188 24.94 -30.60 8.33
N THR A 189 23.88 -31.10 7.69
CA THR A 189 22.97 -32.05 8.33
C THR A 189 23.58 -33.46 8.33
N PRO A 190 23.69 -34.12 9.50
CA PRO A 190 24.23 -35.47 9.58
C PRO A 190 23.16 -36.49 9.15
N SER A 191 23.14 -36.87 7.87
CA SER A 191 22.29 -37.98 7.41
C SER A 191 22.90 -38.79 6.27
N ALA A 192 24.21 -38.89 6.22
CA ALA A 192 24.90 -39.67 5.20
C ALA A 192 25.32 -41.05 5.70
N GLU A 193 25.27 -42.03 4.80
CA GLU A 193 26.02 -43.27 4.96
C GLU A 193 27.52 -42.91 5.04
N LYS A 194 28.24 -43.43 6.03
CA LYS A 194 29.68 -43.21 6.12
C LYS A 194 30.38 -43.95 4.98
N LEU A 195 31.24 -43.26 4.25
CA LEU A 195 32.08 -43.82 3.20
C LEU A 195 32.97 -44.93 3.79
N VAL A 196 32.69 -46.17 3.42
CA VAL A 196 33.60 -47.31 3.63
C VAL A 196 34.28 -47.59 2.29
N LYS A 197 35.45 -46.96 2.07
CA LYS A 197 36.20 -47.10 0.82
C LYS A 197 36.45 -48.57 0.49
N ARG A 198 36.02 -49.00 -0.68
CA ARG A 198 36.32 -50.35 -1.18
C ARG A 198 37.80 -50.40 -1.56
N SER A 199 38.54 -51.34 -0.96
CA SER A 199 39.93 -51.57 -1.33
C SER A 199 40.01 -52.11 -2.75
N VAL A 200 40.64 -51.35 -3.64
CA VAL A 200 40.92 -51.73 -5.03
C VAL A 200 42.37 -51.39 -5.34
N PRO A 201 43.08 -52.18 -6.16
CA PRO A 201 44.50 -51.98 -6.47
C PRO A 201 44.70 -50.96 -7.60
N PHE A 202 43.89 -49.91 -7.65
CA PHE A 202 44.01 -48.83 -8.62
C PHE A 202 43.44 -47.54 -8.08
N THR A 203 43.79 -46.44 -8.73
CA THR A 203 43.25 -45.10 -8.49
C THR A 203 42.73 -44.52 -9.79
N LEU A 204 41.67 -43.73 -9.67
CA LEU A 204 41.17 -42.87 -10.73
C LEU A 204 41.43 -41.43 -10.34
N ASP A 205 42.09 -40.68 -11.22
CA ASP A 205 42.11 -39.23 -11.15
C ASP A 205 41.19 -38.66 -12.24
N ASN A 206 40.42 -37.63 -11.91
CA ASN A 206 39.55 -36.91 -12.85
C ASN A 206 38.78 -37.80 -13.87
N TRP A 207 38.09 -38.85 -13.39
CA TRP A 207 37.25 -39.78 -14.17
C TRP A 207 37.96 -40.73 -15.13
N THR A 208 38.94 -40.26 -15.89
CA THR A 208 39.53 -40.97 -17.03
C THR A 208 40.93 -41.50 -16.76
N ASP A 209 41.66 -40.90 -15.82
CA ASP A 209 43.08 -41.20 -15.60
C ASP A 209 43.21 -42.37 -14.63
N PHE A 210 43.40 -43.56 -15.19
CA PHE A 210 43.55 -44.81 -14.45
C PHE A 210 45.04 -45.08 -14.17
N THR A 211 45.37 -45.36 -12.91
CA THR A 211 46.70 -45.82 -12.50
C THR A 211 46.58 -47.06 -11.63
N TYR A 212 47.28 -48.13 -11.98
CA TYR A 212 47.32 -49.35 -11.18
C TYR A 212 48.30 -49.22 -10.01
N THR A 213 47.87 -49.64 -8.82
CA THR A 213 48.63 -49.51 -7.56
C THR A 213 48.93 -50.83 -6.87
N GLY A 214 48.46 -51.96 -7.40
CA GLY A 214 48.69 -53.28 -6.83
C GLY A 214 50.17 -53.68 -6.76
N GLU A 215 50.59 -54.23 -5.63
CA GLU A 215 51.90 -54.86 -5.45
C GLU A 215 51.78 -56.38 -5.56
N ASN A 216 52.68 -57.03 -6.30
CA ASN A 216 52.65 -58.48 -6.57
C ASN A 216 51.37 -58.98 -7.28
N LEU A 217 50.69 -58.08 -7.99
CA LEU A 217 49.49 -58.37 -8.76
C LEU A 217 49.71 -58.00 -10.24
N ILE A 218 48.96 -58.68 -11.11
CA ILE A 218 48.76 -58.30 -12.51
C ILE A 218 47.29 -57.94 -12.71
N TYR A 219 47.01 -57.08 -13.69
CA TYR A 219 45.66 -56.67 -14.03
C TYR A 219 45.40 -56.69 -15.53
N GLN A 220 44.12 -56.64 -15.88
CA GLN A 220 43.61 -56.52 -17.23
C GLN A 220 42.43 -55.54 -17.19
N ILE A 221 42.32 -54.71 -18.22
CA ILE A 221 41.13 -53.88 -18.48
C ILE A 221 40.43 -54.47 -19.70
N ASP A 222 39.13 -54.74 -19.57
CA ASP A 222 38.29 -55.39 -20.57
C ASP A 222 38.90 -56.71 -21.08
N ASP A 223 39.27 -56.75 -22.37
CA ASP A 223 39.81 -57.92 -23.07
C ASP A 223 41.30 -57.75 -23.43
N GLU A 224 42.02 -56.80 -22.81
CA GLU A 224 43.45 -56.54 -23.08
C GLU A 224 44.38 -57.64 -22.51
N TYR A 225 45.70 -57.56 -22.73
CA TYR A 225 46.61 -58.53 -22.11
C TYR A 225 46.86 -58.21 -20.62
N TRP A 226 47.01 -59.26 -19.80
CA TRP A 226 47.43 -59.11 -18.41
C TRP A 226 48.79 -58.40 -18.33
N THR A 227 48.86 -57.38 -17.48
CA THR A 227 50.05 -56.53 -17.32
C THR A 227 50.30 -56.18 -15.85
N ALA A 228 51.54 -55.82 -15.53
CA ALA A 228 51.93 -55.25 -14.23
C ALA A 228 52.29 -53.74 -14.36
N SER A 229 52.01 -53.12 -15.51
CA SER A 229 52.36 -51.72 -15.78
C SER A 229 51.67 -50.77 -14.80
N ARG A 230 52.43 -49.80 -14.30
CA ARG A 230 51.93 -48.73 -13.42
C ARG A 230 51.89 -47.38 -14.13
N GLU A 231 52.04 -47.38 -15.45
CA GLU A 231 51.89 -46.17 -16.26
C GLU A 231 50.43 -45.72 -16.27
N LEU A 232 50.24 -44.42 -16.48
CA LEU A 232 48.91 -43.81 -16.61
C LEU A 232 48.21 -44.35 -17.87
N THR A 233 46.99 -44.84 -17.69
CA THR A 233 46.09 -45.26 -18.78
C THR A 233 44.87 -44.34 -18.81
N VAL A 234 44.59 -43.74 -19.97
CA VAL A 234 43.39 -42.91 -20.16
C VAL A 234 42.24 -43.77 -20.66
N LEU A 235 41.15 -43.82 -19.90
CA LEU A 235 39.97 -44.64 -20.20
C LEU A 235 38.87 -43.84 -20.92
N ASP A 236 38.17 -44.50 -21.86
CA ASP A 236 36.96 -43.97 -22.49
C ASP A 236 35.74 -44.22 -21.60
N ARG A 237 35.43 -43.24 -20.74
CA ARG A 237 34.33 -43.35 -19.77
C ARG A 237 32.93 -43.13 -20.36
N THR A 238 32.77 -43.12 -21.70
CA THR A 238 31.43 -43.15 -22.33
C THR A 238 30.76 -44.52 -22.23
N LYS A 239 31.54 -45.56 -21.89
CA LYS A 239 31.11 -46.94 -21.71
C LYS A 239 31.67 -47.51 -20.39
N PRO A 240 31.09 -48.59 -19.86
CA PRO A 240 31.69 -49.28 -18.72
C PRO A 240 32.96 -50.03 -19.14
N HIS A 241 33.87 -50.23 -18.18
CA HIS A 241 35.08 -51.04 -18.31
C HIS A 241 35.10 -52.11 -17.22
N VAL A 242 35.66 -53.28 -17.51
CA VAL A 242 35.83 -54.35 -16.51
C VAL A 242 37.29 -54.48 -16.12
N ILE A 243 37.61 -54.17 -14.87
CA ILE A 243 38.96 -54.26 -14.34
C ILE A 243 39.10 -55.56 -13.55
N ARG A 244 40.05 -56.39 -13.94
CA ARG A 244 40.34 -57.68 -13.30
C ARG A 244 41.76 -57.69 -12.75
N TRP A 245 41.97 -58.29 -11.59
CA TRP A 245 43.30 -58.45 -11.00
C TRP A 245 43.48 -59.79 -10.30
N GLN A 246 44.71 -60.29 -10.30
CA GLN A 246 45.11 -61.54 -9.64
C GLN A 246 46.59 -61.52 -9.25
N SER A 247 47.04 -62.52 -8.48
CA SER A 247 48.44 -62.71 -8.11
C SER A 247 49.35 -62.81 -9.35
N ILE A 248 50.52 -62.17 -9.30
CA ILE A 248 51.55 -62.28 -10.35
C ILE A 248 52.16 -63.69 -10.43
N ALA A 249 52.09 -64.47 -9.35
CA ALA A 249 52.43 -65.89 -9.35
C ALA A 249 51.30 -66.66 -10.05
N TYR A 250 51.31 -66.64 -11.39
CA TYR A 250 50.29 -67.26 -12.23
C TYR A 250 50.25 -68.78 -12.01
N GLU A 251 49.16 -69.28 -11.44
CA GLU A 251 48.82 -70.69 -11.31
C GLU A 251 47.42 -70.91 -11.92
N GLU A 252 47.20 -72.08 -12.53
CA GLU A 252 45.89 -72.47 -13.07
C GLU A 252 44.87 -72.56 -11.92
N GLY A 253 43.81 -71.73 -11.98
CA GLY A 253 42.79 -71.65 -10.93
C GLY A 253 42.97 -70.52 -9.92
N ASN A 254 43.92 -69.60 -10.13
CA ASN A 254 44.05 -68.41 -9.30
C ASN A 254 42.73 -67.61 -9.21
N PRO A 255 42.33 -67.15 -8.02
CA PRO A 255 41.13 -66.34 -7.87
C PRO A 255 41.33 -64.97 -8.54
N VAL A 256 40.46 -64.66 -9.50
CA VAL A 256 40.42 -63.35 -10.17
C VAL A 256 39.43 -62.46 -9.45
N SER A 257 39.91 -61.32 -8.96
CA SER A 257 39.04 -60.26 -8.45
C SER A 257 38.60 -59.36 -9.60
N GLU A 258 37.38 -58.85 -9.53
CA GLU A 258 36.77 -58.01 -10.58
C GLU A 258 36.09 -56.77 -9.99
N TYR A 259 36.18 -55.68 -10.73
CA TYR A 259 35.38 -54.47 -10.55
C TYR A 259 34.90 -53.95 -11.90
N VAL A 260 33.59 -53.84 -12.07
CA VAL A 260 33.00 -53.15 -13.23
C VAL A 260 33.00 -51.67 -12.92
N LEU A 261 33.82 -50.94 -13.66
CA LEU A 261 33.89 -49.49 -13.63
C LEU A 261 32.78 -48.92 -14.55
N PRO A 262 31.67 -48.38 -14.00
CA PRO A 262 30.51 -47.99 -14.80
C PRO A 262 30.81 -46.75 -15.66
N ALA A 263 30.07 -46.52 -16.75
CA ALA A 263 30.25 -45.29 -17.57
C ALA A 263 30.00 -44.01 -16.74
N MET A 264 30.65 -42.92 -17.10
CA MET A 264 30.46 -41.61 -16.45
C MET A 264 28.99 -41.18 -16.60
N PRO A 265 28.29 -40.86 -15.49
CA PRO A 265 26.89 -40.47 -15.55
C PRO A 265 26.75 -39.00 -15.91
N VAL A 266 25.52 -38.57 -16.20
CA VAL A 266 25.19 -37.15 -16.40
C VAL A 266 24.89 -36.50 -15.06
N PHE A 267 25.50 -35.35 -14.82
CA PHE A 267 25.28 -34.53 -13.64
C PHE A 267 24.44 -33.30 -13.98
N SER A 268 23.53 -32.93 -13.08
CA SER A 268 22.65 -31.77 -13.28
C SER A 268 22.28 -31.12 -11.95
N ALA A 269 22.11 -29.80 -11.94
CA ALA A 269 21.48 -29.06 -10.86
C ALA A 269 20.08 -28.65 -11.29
N VAL A 270 19.07 -28.87 -10.45
CA VAL A 270 17.66 -28.63 -10.78
C VAL A 270 17.00 -27.86 -9.63
N SER A 271 16.38 -26.72 -9.93
CA SER A 271 15.58 -25.97 -8.96
C SER A 271 14.34 -26.77 -8.57
N ALA A 272 14.12 -26.91 -7.27
CA ALA A 272 12.93 -27.52 -6.70
C ALA A 272 11.79 -26.49 -6.56
N GLU A 273 10.55 -26.98 -6.42
CA GLU A 273 9.37 -26.12 -6.23
C GLU A 273 9.44 -25.28 -4.95
N ASP A 274 10.16 -25.77 -3.94
CA ASP A 274 10.35 -25.06 -2.68
C ASP A 274 11.43 -23.98 -2.77
N GLY A 275 12.05 -23.77 -3.94
CA GLY A 275 13.11 -22.79 -4.22
C GLY A 275 14.54 -23.26 -3.90
N SER A 276 14.71 -24.47 -3.35
CA SER A 276 16.03 -25.07 -3.16
C SER A 276 16.62 -25.58 -4.47
N LEU A 277 17.93 -25.84 -4.51
CA LEU A 277 18.62 -26.39 -5.68
C LEU A 277 19.15 -27.79 -5.39
N GLU A 278 18.74 -28.78 -6.19
CA GLU A 278 19.13 -30.17 -6.01
C GLU A 278 20.15 -30.61 -7.07
N PHE A 279 21.32 -31.08 -6.62
CA PHE A 279 22.35 -31.71 -7.44
C PHE A 279 22.10 -33.21 -7.57
N LYS A 280 22.01 -33.66 -8.82
CA LYS A 280 21.64 -35.03 -9.19
C LYS A 280 22.65 -35.68 -10.11
N CYS A 281 22.65 -37.00 -10.04
CA CYS A 281 23.30 -37.90 -10.97
C CYS A 281 22.22 -38.70 -11.72
N SER A 282 22.39 -38.92 -13.03
CA SER A 282 21.45 -39.72 -13.84
C SER A 282 21.40 -41.20 -13.45
N ASP A 283 22.42 -41.68 -12.75
CA ASP A 283 22.54 -43.05 -12.27
C ASP A 283 22.60 -43.07 -10.73
N SER A 284 21.63 -43.75 -10.13
CA SER A 284 21.46 -43.81 -8.67
C SER A 284 22.46 -44.72 -7.95
N SER A 285 23.34 -45.42 -8.68
CA SER A 285 24.47 -46.17 -8.10
C SER A 285 25.62 -45.28 -7.64
N TYR A 286 25.67 -44.04 -8.14
CA TYR A 286 26.65 -43.04 -7.75
C TYR A 286 26.22 -42.29 -6.49
N ARG A 287 27.22 -41.83 -5.74
CA ARG A 287 27.07 -41.06 -4.51
C ARG A 287 28.02 -39.88 -4.52
N PHE A 288 27.55 -38.73 -4.05
CA PHE A 288 28.35 -37.54 -3.81
C PHE A 288 28.98 -37.60 -2.43
N ALA A 289 30.18 -37.07 -2.28
CA ALA A 289 30.80 -36.75 -1.01
C ALA A 289 31.26 -35.28 -1.04
N LEU A 290 30.92 -34.57 0.03
CA LEU A 290 31.46 -33.26 0.35
C LEU A 290 32.81 -33.44 1.07
N ASN A 291 33.43 -32.39 1.61
CA ASN A 291 34.74 -32.48 2.28
C ASN A 291 34.79 -33.46 3.48
N SER A 292 33.65 -34.06 3.87
CA SER A 292 33.48 -35.13 4.86
C SER A 292 33.43 -36.54 4.22
N ASP A 293 33.69 -37.60 5.00
CA ASP A 293 33.55 -39.01 4.57
C ASP A 293 32.08 -39.48 4.50
N ASN A 294 31.17 -38.59 4.11
CA ASN A 294 29.74 -38.80 4.10
C ASN A 294 29.26 -38.96 2.65
N LEU A 295 28.49 -40.01 2.36
CA LEU A 295 27.91 -40.28 1.04
C LEU A 295 26.45 -39.86 0.95
N TYR A 296 26.12 -39.15 -0.14
CA TYR A 296 24.80 -38.60 -0.42
C TYR A 296 24.29 -39.09 -1.79
N SER A 297 23.02 -39.50 -1.87
CA SER A 297 22.37 -39.86 -3.15
C SER A 297 22.02 -38.65 -4.00
N SER A 298 21.69 -37.55 -3.35
CA SER A 298 21.57 -36.20 -3.92
C SER A 298 22.00 -35.19 -2.86
N VAL A 299 22.41 -34.01 -3.31
CA VAL A 299 22.82 -32.90 -2.45
C VAL A 299 21.85 -31.76 -2.72
N THR A 300 21.33 -31.14 -1.67
CA THR A 300 20.49 -29.95 -1.80
C THR A 300 21.26 -28.73 -1.28
N ALA A 301 21.18 -27.61 -2.01
CA ALA A 301 21.58 -26.28 -1.57
C ALA A 301 20.35 -25.44 -1.28
N ASP A 302 20.35 -24.76 -0.15
CA ASP A 302 19.30 -23.82 0.22
C ASP A 302 19.82 -22.80 1.24
N THR A 303 19.12 -21.67 1.36
CA THR A 303 19.38 -20.61 2.34
C THR A 303 18.06 -20.07 2.90
N PHE A 304 18.11 -19.29 3.98
CA PHE A 304 16.92 -18.65 4.56
C PHE A 304 16.24 -17.68 3.59
N GLU A 305 14.91 -17.55 3.73
CA GLU A 305 14.13 -16.43 3.16
C GLU A 305 14.78 -15.10 3.51
N GLY A 306 14.90 -14.19 2.54
CA GLY A 306 15.62 -12.92 2.67
C GLY A 306 17.13 -12.98 2.40
N ASN A 307 17.71 -14.14 2.10
CA ASN A 307 19.14 -14.30 1.83
C ASN A 307 19.45 -14.78 0.40
N THR A 308 20.71 -14.69 -0.02
CA THR A 308 21.19 -15.26 -1.29
C THR A 308 22.41 -16.13 -1.06
N LEU A 309 22.60 -17.15 -1.88
CA LEU A 309 23.76 -18.04 -1.86
C LEU A 309 24.35 -18.15 -3.27
N ASN A 310 25.52 -17.56 -3.49
CA ASN A 310 26.26 -17.65 -4.75
C ASN A 310 27.58 -18.38 -4.52
N ARG A 311 27.73 -19.60 -5.05
CA ARG A 311 28.88 -20.47 -4.73
C ARG A 311 29.30 -21.37 -5.88
N SER A 312 30.54 -21.83 -5.75
CA SER A 312 31.15 -22.89 -6.55
C SER A 312 31.48 -24.06 -5.63
N GLU A 313 30.96 -25.25 -5.93
CA GLU A 313 31.20 -26.45 -5.12
C GLU A 313 31.77 -27.61 -5.95
N VAL A 314 32.73 -28.31 -5.35
CA VAL A 314 33.35 -29.50 -5.93
C VAL A 314 32.98 -30.73 -5.12
N PHE A 315 32.28 -31.66 -5.74
CA PHE A 315 31.88 -32.92 -5.12
C PHE A 315 32.79 -34.04 -5.57
N LYS A 316 33.25 -34.85 -4.61
CA LYS A 316 33.86 -36.16 -4.91
C LYS A 316 32.76 -37.15 -5.24
N VAL A 317 32.97 -38.01 -6.22
CA VAL A 317 31.97 -38.98 -6.66
C VAL A 317 32.49 -40.40 -6.47
N TYR A 318 31.62 -41.25 -5.92
CA TYR A 318 31.90 -42.66 -5.66
C TYR A 318 30.83 -43.53 -6.31
N CYS A 319 31.23 -44.71 -6.79
CA CYS A 319 30.32 -45.76 -7.22
C CYS A 319 30.72 -47.09 -6.57
N SER A 320 29.77 -47.75 -5.90
CA SER A 320 30.06 -48.94 -5.09
C SER A 320 31.26 -48.75 -4.14
N ASN A 321 31.34 -47.56 -3.53
CA ASN A 321 32.40 -47.10 -2.62
C ASN A 321 33.83 -47.04 -3.21
N VAL A 322 33.97 -47.06 -4.54
CA VAL A 322 35.22 -46.77 -5.24
C VAL A 322 35.17 -45.35 -5.79
N TYR A 323 36.22 -44.57 -5.52
CA TYR A 323 36.35 -43.19 -6.01
C TYR A 323 36.40 -43.16 -7.53
N GLN A 324 35.66 -42.22 -8.14
CA GLN A 324 35.52 -42.10 -9.59
C GLN A 324 36.19 -40.82 -10.10
N GLY A 325 36.02 -39.70 -9.39
CA GLY A 325 36.50 -38.39 -9.81
C GLY A 325 35.73 -37.27 -9.09
N THR A 326 35.87 -36.04 -9.57
CA THR A 326 35.15 -34.87 -9.06
C THR A 326 34.18 -34.29 -10.07
N VAL A 327 33.10 -33.66 -9.59
CA VAL A 327 32.20 -32.83 -10.39
C VAL A 327 32.10 -31.44 -9.78
N HIS A 328 32.11 -30.42 -10.63
CA HIS A 328 32.06 -29.01 -10.27
C HIS A 328 30.69 -28.41 -10.60
N PHE A 329 30.12 -27.65 -9.68
CA PHE A 329 28.90 -26.88 -9.89
C PHE A 329 29.09 -25.43 -9.44
N ASP A 330 28.79 -24.50 -10.36
CA ASP A 330 28.53 -23.11 -10.01
C ASP A 330 27.03 -22.91 -9.89
N PHE A 331 26.58 -22.27 -8.81
CA PHE A 331 25.15 -22.08 -8.57
C PHE A 331 24.82 -20.82 -7.78
N PHE A 332 23.56 -20.40 -7.97
CA PHE A 332 22.95 -19.29 -7.28
C PHE A 332 21.59 -19.72 -6.74
N VAL A 333 21.37 -19.59 -5.43
CA VAL A 333 20.06 -19.73 -4.78
C VAL A 333 19.65 -18.36 -4.29
N ASP A 334 18.51 -17.90 -4.78
CA ASP A 334 17.97 -16.58 -4.48
C ASP A 334 16.69 -16.71 -3.68
N ARG A 335 16.76 -16.30 -2.41
CA ARG A 335 15.62 -16.21 -1.51
C ARG A 335 15.34 -14.78 -1.09
N GLN A 336 15.99 -13.79 -1.71
CA GLN A 336 15.85 -12.41 -1.32
C GLN A 336 14.58 -11.84 -1.94
N ASN A 337 13.70 -11.27 -1.10
CA ASN A 337 12.50 -10.64 -1.61
C ASN A 337 12.86 -9.38 -2.43
N PRO A 338 12.18 -9.15 -3.58
CA PRO A 338 12.39 -7.97 -4.38
C PRO A 338 11.92 -6.68 -3.67
N ALA A 339 12.37 -5.53 -4.17
CA ALA A 339 11.95 -4.24 -3.63
C ALA A 339 10.43 -4.02 -3.75
N GLN A 340 9.79 -3.50 -2.69
CA GLN A 340 8.36 -3.17 -2.72
C GLN A 340 8.03 -2.19 -3.85
N PRO A 341 6.87 -2.30 -4.51
CA PRO A 341 6.42 -1.31 -5.47
C PRO A 341 6.20 0.07 -4.83
N VAL A 342 6.45 1.13 -5.61
CA VAL A 342 6.22 2.52 -5.22
C VAL A 342 5.13 3.12 -6.10
N PHE A 343 4.17 3.80 -5.46
CA PHE A 343 3.08 4.49 -6.14
C PHE A 343 3.47 5.92 -6.51
N GLU A 344 3.25 6.28 -7.77
CA GLU A 344 3.37 7.64 -8.29
C GLU A 344 1.96 8.15 -8.59
N SER A 345 1.47 9.08 -7.77
CA SER A 345 0.12 9.61 -7.90
C SER A 345 0.11 11.11 -8.19
N THR A 346 -0.95 11.57 -8.86
CA THR A 346 -1.26 13.00 -9.03
C THR A 346 -1.72 13.68 -7.74
N THR A 347 -1.99 12.93 -6.67
CA THR A 347 -2.24 13.46 -5.31
C THR A 347 -1.43 12.70 -4.27
N GLN A 348 -0.86 13.42 -3.30
CA GLN A 348 -0.05 12.86 -2.22
C GLN A 348 -0.76 12.90 -0.85
N ASP A 349 -1.81 13.71 -0.69
CA ASP A 349 -2.46 13.95 0.61
C ASP A 349 -3.64 13.00 0.88
N GLY A 350 -3.77 11.90 0.13
CA GLY A 350 -4.88 10.94 0.28
C GLY A 350 -6.26 11.48 -0.08
N PHE A 351 -6.34 12.70 -0.62
CA PHE A 351 -7.59 13.36 -1.00
C PHE A 351 -7.46 14.05 -2.37
N ALA A 352 -8.54 14.04 -3.16
CA ALA A 352 -8.58 14.72 -4.44
C ALA A 352 -9.97 15.27 -4.78
N ARG A 353 -9.98 16.42 -5.48
CA ARG A 353 -11.19 17.06 -6.03
C ARG A 353 -11.48 16.66 -7.48
N SER A 354 -10.63 15.85 -8.08
CA SER A 354 -10.71 15.40 -9.47
C SER A 354 -10.27 13.94 -9.59
N GLU A 355 -10.39 13.39 -10.80
CA GLU A 355 -9.80 12.08 -11.11
C GLU A 355 -8.31 12.03 -10.72
N VAL A 356 -7.88 10.86 -10.25
CA VAL A 356 -6.51 10.59 -9.80
C VAL A 356 -5.86 9.60 -10.75
N LYS A 357 -4.64 9.89 -11.15
CA LYS A 357 -3.83 9.02 -12.02
C LYS A 357 -2.71 8.44 -11.19
N VAL A 358 -2.63 7.11 -11.16
CA VAL A 358 -1.60 6.38 -10.44
C VAL A 358 -0.78 5.56 -11.42
N LYS A 359 0.54 5.62 -11.27
CA LYS A 359 1.49 4.66 -11.84
C LYS A 359 2.17 3.91 -10.71
N ILE A 360 2.65 2.71 -11.03
CA ILE A 360 3.38 1.87 -10.08
C ILE A 360 4.76 1.61 -10.68
N ARG A 361 5.82 1.80 -9.90
CA ARG A 361 7.18 1.42 -10.29
C ARG A 361 7.77 0.46 -9.27
N CYS A 362 8.82 -0.24 -9.66
CA CYS A 362 9.68 -1.01 -8.79
C CYS A 362 11.11 -0.63 -9.13
N ASP A 363 11.95 -0.43 -8.12
CA ASP A 363 13.34 0.01 -8.31
C ASP A 363 14.27 -1.16 -8.71
N GLU A 364 13.69 -2.34 -9.00
CA GLU A 364 14.36 -3.55 -9.47
C GLU A 364 13.95 -3.86 -10.91
N GLU A 365 14.91 -3.80 -11.85
CA GLU A 365 14.64 -3.82 -13.31
C GLU A 365 13.91 -5.08 -13.80
N ASP A 366 14.12 -6.21 -13.13
CA ASP A 366 13.64 -7.53 -13.57
C ASP A 366 12.42 -8.04 -12.80
N ALA A 367 11.93 -7.28 -11.81
CA ALA A 367 10.78 -7.67 -11.01
C ALA A 367 9.46 -7.33 -11.71
N GLY A 368 8.60 -8.32 -11.89
CA GLY A 368 7.23 -8.12 -12.36
C GLY A 368 6.35 -7.51 -11.26
N ILE A 369 5.60 -6.46 -11.58
CA ILE A 369 4.67 -5.84 -10.65
C ILE A 369 3.29 -6.47 -10.81
N TYR A 370 2.63 -6.77 -9.69
CA TYR A 370 1.26 -7.25 -9.62
C TYR A 370 0.45 -6.33 -8.72
N TYR A 371 -0.75 -5.96 -9.12
CA TYR A 371 -1.60 -5.02 -8.40
C TYR A 371 -3.07 -5.42 -8.43
N SER A 372 -3.82 -4.88 -7.49
CA SER A 372 -5.27 -4.99 -7.40
C SER A 372 -5.85 -3.64 -6.96
N VAL A 373 -7.07 -3.35 -7.38
CA VAL A 373 -7.76 -2.08 -7.10
C VAL A 373 -9.14 -2.41 -6.56
N SER A 374 -9.50 -1.80 -5.43
CA SER A 374 -10.83 -1.99 -4.86
C SER A 374 -11.92 -1.42 -5.77
N GLU A 375 -13.11 -1.98 -5.70
CA GLU A 375 -14.31 -1.25 -6.09
C GLU A 375 -14.45 0.02 -5.25
N PRO A 376 -14.99 1.12 -5.80
CA PRO A 376 -15.16 2.36 -5.04
C PRO A 376 -16.15 2.15 -3.89
N VAL A 377 -15.72 2.48 -2.69
CA VAL A 377 -16.65 2.64 -1.57
C VAL A 377 -17.22 4.06 -1.67
N GLU A 378 -18.55 4.21 -1.76
CA GLU A 378 -19.19 5.51 -1.94
C GLU A 378 -19.88 6.02 -0.68
N SER A 379 -19.82 7.35 -0.45
CA SER A 379 -20.58 8.02 0.61
C SER A 379 -21.21 9.32 0.13
N ALA A 380 -22.51 9.48 0.40
CA ALA A 380 -23.27 10.69 0.07
C ALA A 380 -22.96 11.88 0.99
N SER A 381 -22.34 11.65 2.15
CA SER A 381 -22.01 12.65 3.16
C SER A 381 -20.52 12.65 3.54
N ALA A 382 -19.67 12.22 2.60
CA ALA A 382 -18.23 11.93 2.73
C ALA A 382 -17.88 10.95 3.86
N PHE A 383 -16.58 10.83 4.14
CA PHE A 383 -16.02 9.90 5.12
C PHE A 383 -15.54 10.67 6.34
N GLU A 384 -16.18 10.42 7.49
CA GLU A 384 -15.73 10.95 8.78
C GLU A 384 -14.43 10.25 9.23
N GLU A 385 -13.64 10.88 10.08
CA GLU A 385 -12.35 10.35 10.56
C GLU A 385 -12.46 8.93 11.16
N THR A 386 -13.55 8.67 11.90
CA THR A 386 -13.82 7.36 12.51
C THR A 386 -14.07 6.25 11.47
N ALA A 387 -14.45 6.61 10.23
CA ALA A 387 -14.65 5.66 9.14
C ALA A 387 -13.34 5.30 8.43
N LEU A 388 -12.29 6.12 8.50
CA LEU A 388 -11.04 5.90 7.77
C LEU A 388 -10.35 4.58 8.16
N ALA A 389 -10.38 4.23 9.45
CA ALA A 389 -9.81 2.97 9.94
C ALA A 389 -10.53 1.72 9.39
N GLU A 390 -11.84 1.82 9.12
CA GLU A 390 -12.60 0.74 8.48
C GLU A 390 -12.37 0.73 6.96
N LEU A 391 -12.26 1.90 6.32
CA LEU A 391 -11.91 2.00 4.90
C LEU A 391 -10.53 1.42 4.59
N ALA A 392 -9.55 1.58 5.49
CA ALA A 392 -8.21 1.00 5.34
C ALA A 392 -8.25 -0.54 5.22
N LYS A 393 -9.30 -1.19 5.74
CA LYS A 393 -9.51 -2.66 5.65
C LYS A 393 -10.19 -3.10 4.35
N THR A 394 -10.52 -2.19 3.44
CA THR A 394 -11.17 -2.50 2.16
C THR A 394 -10.36 -3.51 1.36
N SER A 395 -11.02 -4.57 0.90
CA SER A 395 -10.40 -5.56 0.02
C SER A 395 -10.25 -5.03 -1.40
N THR A 396 -9.12 -5.31 -2.02
CA THR A 396 -8.80 -4.91 -3.39
C THR A 396 -9.06 -6.01 -4.42
N GLY A 397 -9.45 -7.21 -3.99
CA GLY A 397 -9.71 -8.35 -4.86
C GLY A 397 -8.42 -9.00 -5.40
N ASP A 398 -8.54 -9.67 -6.55
CA ASP A 398 -7.47 -10.47 -7.13
C ASP A 398 -6.37 -9.61 -7.77
N PHE A 399 -5.12 -10.00 -7.53
CA PHE A 399 -3.96 -9.37 -8.14
C PHE A 399 -3.80 -9.77 -9.61
N ARG A 400 -3.49 -8.78 -10.44
CA ARG A 400 -3.15 -8.95 -11.87
C ARG A 400 -1.81 -8.32 -12.18
N LYS A 401 -1.13 -8.85 -13.21
CA LYS A 401 0.15 -8.30 -13.68
C LYS A 401 -0.05 -6.87 -14.18
N TYR A 402 0.80 -5.96 -13.74
CA TYR A 402 0.84 -4.57 -14.18
C TYR A 402 1.55 -4.46 -15.53
N ASP A 403 0.94 -3.75 -16.48
CA ASP A 403 1.40 -3.57 -17.85
C ASP A 403 2.05 -2.19 -18.10
N GLY A 404 2.21 -1.39 -17.04
CA GLY A 404 2.72 -0.01 -17.13
C GLY A 404 1.66 1.03 -17.51
N SER A 405 0.39 0.62 -17.69
CA SER A 405 -0.69 1.55 -17.98
C SER A 405 -1.02 2.46 -16.79
N VAL A 406 -1.54 3.65 -17.05
CA VAL A 406 -2.00 4.55 -15.99
C VAL A 406 -3.29 3.98 -15.39
N ILE A 407 -3.30 3.81 -14.07
CA ILE A 407 -4.50 3.46 -13.31
C ILE A 407 -5.29 4.76 -13.10
N LEU A 408 -6.48 4.84 -13.68
CA LEU A 408 -7.36 6.00 -13.56
C LEU A 408 -8.44 5.72 -12.51
N LEU A 409 -8.40 6.48 -11.42
CA LEU A 409 -9.40 6.44 -10.36
C LEU A 409 -10.36 7.62 -10.53
N LYS A 410 -11.66 7.32 -10.61
CA LYS A 410 -12.71 8.33 -10.82
C LYS A 410 -13.98 7.94 -10.09
N SER A 411 -14.58 8.87 -9.35
CA SER A 411 -15.86 8.67 -8.69
C SER A 411 -16.93 8.28 -9.72
N PRO A 412 -17.66 7.16 -9.52
CA PRO A 412 -18.68 6.72 -10.46
C PRO A 412 -19.96 7.55 -10.35
N SER A 413 -20.18 8.23 -9.22
CA SER A 413 -21.31 9.12 -9.00
C SER A 413 -20.89 10.50 -8.48
N LYS A 414 -21.86 11.30 -8.03
CA LYS A 414 -21.59 12.59 -7.36
C LYS A 414 -21.19 12.43 -5.88
N ASN A 415 -21.07 11.20 -5.38
CA ASN A 415 -20.67 10.90 -4.01
C ASN A 415 -19.15 10.95 -3.85
N ALA A 416 -18.69 11.05 -2.60
CA ALA A 416 -17.30 10.81 -2.28
C ALA A 416 -16.99 9.33 -2.53
N SER A 417 -15.83 9.03 -3.10
CA SER A 417 -15.41 7.67 -3.42
C SER A 417 -14.04 7.38 -2.82
N TYR A 418 -13.94 6.33 -2.02
CA TYR A 418 -12.68 5.81 -1.52
C TYR A 418 -12.19 4.68 -2.42
N PHE A 419 -10.91 4.72 -2.77
CA PHE A 419 -10.21 3.67 -3.50
C PHE A 419 -9.01 3.20 -2.71
N LYS A 420 -8.74 1.89 -2.76
CA LYS A 420 -7.49 1.29 -2.30
C LYS A 420 -6.83 0.54 -3.46
N ILE A 421 -5.52 0.69 -3.58
CA ILE A 421 -4.65 -0.06 -4.47
C ILE A 421 -3.66 -0.83 -3.60
N CYS A 422 -3.51 -2.11 -3.88
CA CYS A 422 -2.46 -2.94 -3.30
C CYS A 422 -1.54 -3.41 -4.42
N ALA A 423 -0.24 -3.46 -4.18
CA ALA A 423 0.73 -3.96 -5.15
C ALA A 423 1.87 -4.73 -4.48
N TYR A 424 2.41 -5.73 -5.18
CA TYR A 424 3.66 -6.39 -4.82
C TYR A 424 4.52 -6.62 -6.07
N SER A 425 5.81 -6.84 -5.87
CA SER A 425 6.74 -7.23 -6.92
C SER A 425 7.09 -8.72 -6.80
N LEU A 426 7.39 -9.35 -7.94
CA LEU A 426 7.77 -10.75 -8.08
C LEU A 426 9.02 -10.83 -8.95
N ASP A 427 10.11 -11.36 -8.42
CA ASP A 427 11.35 -11.50 -9.17
C ASP A 427 11.32 -12.72 -10.13
N ARG A 428 12.45 -12.99 -10.81
CA ARG A 428 12.60 -14.14 -11.71
C ARG A 428 12.70 -15.48 -10.98
N SER A 429 13.10 -15.45 -9.72
CA SER A 429 13.27 -16.60 -8.82
C SER A 429 11.93 -17.02 -8.18
N GLY A 430 10.90 -16.18 -8.29
CA GLY A 430 9.58 -16.37 -7.72
C GLY A 430 9.42 -15.79 -6.32
N ASN A 431 10.41 -15.04 -5.80
CA ASN A 431 10.30 -14.36 -4.51
C ASN A 431 9.39 -13.14 -4.65
N ARG A 432 8.64 -12.86 -3.58
CA ARG A 432 7.55 -11.90 -3.58
C ARG A 432 7.79 -10.85 -2.50
N SER A 433 7.73 -9.58 -2.85
CA SER A 433 7.78 -8.51 -1.85
C SER A 433 6.57 -8.53 -0.92
N SER A 434 6.70 -7.87 0.23
CA SER A 434 5.51 -7.44 0.98
C SER A 434 4.62 -6.53 0.12
N VAL A 435 3.35 -6.41 0.52
CA VAL A 435 2.35 -5.62 -0.20
C VAL A 435 2.51 -4.14 0.15
N ALA A 436 2.73 -3.31 -0.85
CA ALA A 436 2.60 -1.86 -0.77
C ALA A 436 1.13 -1.46 -0.94
N GLU A 437 0.69 -0.43 -0.22
CA GLU A 437 -0.68 0.08 -0.28
C GLU A 437 -0.71 1.56 -0.66
N TYR A 438 -1.74 1.95 -1.40
CA TYR A 438 -2.08 3.34 -1.71
C TYR A 438 -3.58 3.51 -1.62
N ASP A 439 -4.05 4.53 -0.92
CA ASP A 439 -5.46 4.85 -0.82
C ASP A 439 -5.73 6.33 -1.07
N VAL A 440 -6.94 6.62 -1.55
CA VAL A 440 -7.36 7.98 -1.87
C VAL A 440 -8.86 8.14 -1.78
N ILE A 441 -9.30 9.29 -1.25
CA ILE A 441 -10.68 9.77 -1.31
C ILE A 441 -10.80 10.78 -2.45
N ILE A 442 -11.71 10.51 -3.40
CA ILE A 442 -12.07 11.43 -4.46
C ILE A 442 -13.45 12.00 -4.16
N ASP A 443 -13.52 13.30 -3.89
CA ASP A 443 -14.77 14.01 -3.57
C ASP A 443 -14.85 15.36 -4.30
N GLN A 444 -15.44 15.32 -5.49
CA GLN A 444 -15.56 16.49 -6.35
C GLN A 444 -16.71 17.43 -5.96
N TYR A 445 -17.74 16.92 -5.29
CA TYR A 445 -19.02 17.62 -5.17
C TYR A 445 -19.38 18.03 -3.74
N ASN A 446 -18.87 17.36 -2.71
CA ASN A 446 -19.22 17.70 -1.34
C ASN A 446 -18.21 18.67 -0.74
N TYR A 447 -18.73 19.75 -0.17
CA TYR A 447 -17.98 20.79 0.51
C TYR A 447 -18.55 20.98 1.90
N TYR A 448 -17.71 21.34 2.86
CA TYR A 448 -18.09 21.49 4.26
C TYR A 448 -17.87 22.93 4.71
N LEU A 449 -18.88 23.49 5.36
CA LEU A 449 -18.88 24.84 5.91
C LEU A 449 -19.20 24.77 7.40
N ASN A 450 -18.24 25.18 8.23
CA ASN A 450 -18.35 25.21 9.67
C ASN A 450 -17.53 26.39 10.22
N SER A 451 -18.19 27.34 10.86
CA SER A 451 -17.53 28.52 11.44
C SER A 451 -16.71 28.22 12.71
N SER A 452 -16.92 27.05 13.33
CA SER A 452 -16.22 26.60 14.54
C SER A 452 -15.82 25.12 14.44
N PRO A 453 -14.94 24.76 13.49
CA PRO A 453 -14.51 23.38 13.33
C PRO A 453 -13.66 22.95 14.53
N LYS A 454 -13.77 21.69 14.93
CA LYS A 454 -12.94 21.11 16.01
C LYS A 454 -11.44 21.15 15.66
N ASN A 455 -11.12 21.00 14.38
CA ASN A 455 -9.76 21.05 13.86
C ASN A 455 -9.43 22.47 13.36
N ASN A 456 -8.35 23.04 13.88
CA ASN A 456 -7.94 24.40 13.57
C ASN A 456 -6.90 24.43 12.43
N SER A 457 -7.18 23.73 11.33
CA SER A 457 -6.31 23.70 10.13
C SER A 457 -6.15 25.11 9.56
N SER A 458 -4.95 25.49 9.11
CA SER A 458 -4.69 26.76 8.42
C SER A 458 -5.06 26.74 6.94
N VAL A 459 -5.32 25.55 6.38
CA VAL A 459 -5.78 25.34 5.02
C VAL A 459 -7.28 25.04 5.07
N HIS A 460 -8.08 25.78 4.31
CA HIS A 460 -9.53 25.58 4.20
C HIS A 460 -9.85 25.23 2.74
N ASP A 461 -9.87 23.95 2.41
CA ASP A 461 -10.16 23.46 1.06
C ASP A 461 -11.61 22.93 0.92
N GLY A 462 -12.41 23.10 1.98
CA GLY A 462 -13.78 22.67 2.07
C GLY A 462 -13.94 21.16 2.17
N SER A 463 -12.88 20.40 2.43
CA SER A 463 -12.97 18.97 2.72
C SER A 463 -13.57 18.78 4.12
N TRP A 464 -13.96 17.54 4.46
CA TRP A 464 -14.48 17.26 5.80
C TRP A 464 -13.45 17.55 6.90
N SER A 465 -12.18 17.24 6.66
CA SER A 465 -11.08 17.46 7.62
C SER A 465 -10.61 18.92 7.66
N SER A 466 -10.84 19.69 6.60
CA SER A 466 -10.48 21.11 6.46
C SER A 466 -11.64 21.93 5.87
N PRO A 467 -12.75 22.08 6.61
CA PRO A 467 -13.95 22.78 6.13
C PRO A 467 -13.68 24.27 5.91
N PHE A 468 -14.48 24.90 5.04
CA PHE A 468 -14.58 26.35 4.96
C PHE A 468 -15.11 26.91 6.28
N ARG A 469 -14.69 28.11 6.64
CA ARG A 469 -15.12 28.80 7.86
C ARG A 469 -16.09 29.93 7.58
N THR A 470 -16.04 30.47 6.37
CA THR A 470 -16.86 31.61 5.95
C THR A 470 -17.73 31.25 4.77
N PHE A 471 -18.86 31.94 4.63
CA PHE A 471 -19.73 31.77 3.48
C PHE A 471 -19.03 32.20 2.18
N GLU A 472 -18.14 33.19 2.25
CA GLU A 472 -17.40 33.72 1.10
C GLU A 472 -16.43 32.68 0.50
N GLU A 473 -15.76 31.89 1.33
CA GLU A 473 -14.93 30.76 0.89
C GLU A 473 -15.78 29.71 0.15
N ALA A 474 -16.93 29.33 0.74
CA ALA A 474 -17.85 28.39 0.12
C ALA A 474 -18.42 28.94 -1.19
N LEU A 475 -18.81 30.22 -1.22
CA LEU A 475 -19.38 30.90 -2.37
C LEU A 475 -18.42 30.95 -3.56
N ALA A 476 -17.13 31.19 -3.30
CA ALA A 476 -16.09 31.16 -4.33
C ALA A 476 -16.05 29.80 -5.04
N VAL A 477 -16.18 28.71 -4.28
CA VAL A 477 -16.19 27.36 -4.84
C VAL A 477 -17.51 27.03 -5.53
N ILE A 478 -18.65 27.35 -4.92
CA ILE A 478 -19.99 27.18 -5.52
C ILE A 478 -19.99 27.75 -6.94
N ASN A 479 -19.53 28.99 -7.11
CA ASN A 479 -19.55 29.67 -8.40
C ASN A 479 -18.45 29.21 -9.37
N SER A 480 -17.42 28.51 -8.91
CA SER A 480 -16.36 27.94 -9.75
C SER A 480 -16.73 26.57 -10.34
N GLN A 481 -17.66 25.85 -9.70
CA GLN A 481 -18.02 24.49 -10.06
C GLN A 481 -19.34 24.43 -10.83
N LYS A 482 -19.55 23.32 -11.56
CA LYS A 482 -20.82 23.10 -12.27
C LYS A 482 -21.99 22.91 -11.30
N SER A 483 -21.74 22.21 -10.20
CA SER A 483 -22.72 21.95 -9.15
C SER A 483 -22.00 21.57 -7.86
N THR A 484 -22.54 21.95 -6.72
CA THR A 484 -21.97 21.66 -5.39
C THR A 484 -23.01 21.17 -4.39
N ARG A 485 -22.57 20.38 -3.41
CA ARG A 485 -23.32 20.06 -2.19
C ARG A 485 -22.55 20.60 -1.01
N VAL A 486 -23.11 21.56 -0.31
CA VAL A 486 -22.47 22.23 0.83
C VAL A 486 -23.15 21.74 2.10
N HIS A 487 -22.40 20.99 2.91
CA HIS A 487 -22.82 20.54 4.23
C HIS A 487 -22.49 21.64 5.24
N VAL A 488 -23.52 22.16 5.89
CA VAL A 488 -23.39 23.34 6.77
C VAL A 488 -23.69 22.94 8.20
N THR A 489 -22.84 23.40 9.13
CA THR A 489 -23.01 23.20 10.57
C THR A 489 -22.69 24.48 11.33
N GLY A 490 -23.47 24.78 12.36
CA GLY A 490 -23.28 25.94 13.23
C GLY A 490 -23.77 27.26 12.62
N ASN A 491 -23.39 28.37 13.26
CA ASN A 491 -23.81 29.72 12.87
C ASN A 491 -22.82 30.31 11.87
N ILE A 492 -23.29 30.59 10.66
CA ILE A 492 -22.50 31.18 9.58
C ILE A 492 -22.88 32.64 9.44
N GLU A 493 -21.96 33.54 9.79
CA GLU A 493 -22.14 34.98 9.60
C GLU A 493 -21.87 35.37 8.16
N ILE A 494 -22.75 36.19 7.57
CA ILE A 494 -22.61 36.72 6.21
C ILE A 494 -22.60 38.24 6.32
N THR A 495 -21.43 38.82 6.09
CA THR A 495 -21.20 40.27 6.26
C THR A 495 -21.13 41.01 4.93
N LYS A 496 -20.98 40.29 3.83
CA LYS A 496 -20.95 40.86 2.49
C LYS A 496 -22.33 41.47 2.15
N PRO A 497 -22.40 42.74 1.67
CA PRO A 497 -23.68 43.38 1.35
C PRO A 497 -24.53 42.61 0.32
N LEU A 498 -23.88 41.97 -0.64
CA LEU A 498 -24.56 41.15 -1.63
C LEU A 498 -23.73 39.90 -1.95
N SER A 499 -24.32 38.75 -1.68
CA SER A 499 -23.80 37.45 -2.05
C SER A 499 -24.57 36.93 -3.26
N VAL A 500 -23.86 36.55 -4.33
CA VAL A 500 -24.49 36.12 -5.60
C VAL A 500 -24.13 34.67 -5.89
N ILE A 501 -25.14 33.82 -6.04
CA ILE A 501 -25.01 32.42 -6.48
C ILE A 501 -25.39 32.33 -7.96
N GLU A 502 -24.45 31.87 -8.77
CA GLU A 502 -24.56 31.78 -10.24
C GLU A 502 -24.45 30.33 -10.76
N ARG A 503 -24.31 29.36 -9.85
CA ARG A 503 -24.18 27.92 -10.14
C ARG A 503 -25.04 27.11 -9.20
N ASP A 504 -25.43 25.92 -9.67
CA ASP A 504 -26.33 25.05 -8.93
C ASP A 504 -25.69 24.57 -7.62
N CYS A 505 -26.41 24.70 -6.51
CA CYS A 505 -25.92 24.23 -5.23
C CYS A 505 -27.03 23.73 -4.32
N VAL A 506 -26.68 22.75 -3.49
CA VAL A 506 -27.54 22.20 -2.45
C VAL A 506 -26.90 22.47 -1.10
N PHE A 507 -27.59 23.16 -0.20
CA PHE A 507 -27.19 23.37 1.18
C PHE A 507 -27.88 22.36 2.09
N ILE A 508 -27.10 21.43 2.63
CA ILE A 508 -27.56 20.39 3.56
C ILE A 508 -27.15 20.82 4.96
N CYS A 509 -28.10 21.34 5.72
CA CYS A 509 -27.81 21.90 7.04
C CYS A 509 -28.05 20.88 8.15
N ARG A 510 -27.19 20.89 9.17
CA ARG A 510 -27.36 20.14 10.43
C ARG A 510 -27.13 21.13 11.57
N ASP A 511 -28.19 21.52 12.26
CA ASP A 511 -28.16 22.56 13.30
C ASP A 511 -27.45 23.84 12.81
N ALA A 512 -27.75 24.27 11.58
CA ALA A 512 -27.07 25.40 10.96
C ALA A 512 -27.98 26.62 10.82
N ARG A 513 -27.36 27.80 10.94
CA ARG A 513 -28.00 29.10 10.84
C ARG A 513 -27.17 30.04 9.99
N PHE A 514 -27.75 30.61 8.94
CA PHE A 514 -27.15 31.72 8.20
C PHE A 514 -27.62 33.04 8.81
N VAL A 515 -26.69 33.82 9.34
CA VAL A 515 -26.95 35.12 9.98
C VAL A 515 -26.41 36.22 9.08
N PHE A 516 -27.30 36.89 8.38
CA PHE A 516 -26.98 38.00 7.49
C PHE A 516 -26.90 39.30 8.29
N ALA A 517 -25.79 40.03 8.13
CA ALA A 517 -25.62 41.36 8.67
C ALA A 517 -26.71 42.32 8.17
N PRO A 518 -26.98 43.44 8.88
CA PRO A 518 -27.95 44.44 8.42
C PRO A 518 -27.73 44.83 6.96
N GLN A 519 -28.81 44.87 6.18
CA GLN A 519 -28.85 45.18 4.74
C GLN A 519 -28.08 44.22 3.82
N SER A 520 -27.48 43.14 4.33
CA SER A 520 -26.90 42.11 3.45
C SER A 520 -27.99 41.26 2.80
N ALA A 521 -27.73 40.79 1.58
CA ALA A 521 -28.71 40.06 0.78
C ALA A 521 -28.08 38.89 0.02
N LEU A 522 -28.93 37.93 -0.35
CA LEU A 522 -28.60 36.81 -1.21
C LEU A 522 -29.29 36.99 -2.57
N GLN A 523 -28.53 36.87 -3.65
CA GLN A 523 -29.06 36.85 -5.01
C GLN A 523 -28.76 35.49 -5.65
N VAL A 524 -29.77 34.89 -6.25
CA VAL A 524 -29.68 33.69 -7.09
C VAL A 524 -29.94 34.12 -8.52
N ASN A 525 -28.95 33.95 -9.40
CA ASN A 525 -29.02 34.40 -10.79
C ASN A 525 -28.76 33.23 -11.75
N GLY A 526 -29.80 32.76 -12.43
CA GLY A 526 -29.66 31.68 -13.41
C GLY A 526 -29.29 30.31 -12.83
N ALA A 527 -29.39 30.15 -11.50
CA ALA A 527 -28.95 28.96 -10.77
C ALA A 527 -30.11 28.28 -10.03
N SER A 528 -29.95 26.98 -9.74
CA SER A 528 -30.83 26.22 -8.87
C SER A 528 -30.22 26.09 -7.47
N VAL A 529 -30.87 26.68 -6.48
CA VAL A 529 -30.45 26.63 -5.07
C VAL A 529 -31.48 25.85 -4.26
N GLU A 530 -31.02 24.79 -3.61
CA GLU A 530 -31.81 23.99 -2.67
C GLU A 530 -31.26 24.19 -1.26
N VAL A 531 -32.12 24.44 -0.29
CA VAL A 531 -31.76 24.57 1.12
C VAL A 531 -32.68 23.70 1.96
N SER A 532 -32.08 22.91 2.84
CA SER A 532 -32.85 22.07 3.78
C SER A 532 -32.36 22.17 5.21
N ASN A 533 -33.30 22.11 6.17
CA ASN A 533 -33.03 22.02 7.62
C ASN A 533 -32.21 23.19 8.19
N CYS A 534 -32.54 24.42 7.80
CA CYS A 534 -31.74 25.60 8.13
C CYS A 534 -32.59 26.75 8.68
N ILE A 535 -31.95 27.64 9.42
CA ILE A 535 -32.50 28.96 9.75
C ILE A 535 -31.71 30.01 8.97
N ILE A 536 -32.39 30.86 8.21
CA ILE A 536 -31.79 31.99 7.49
C ILE A 536 -32.38 33.26 8.06
N GLU A 537 -31.56 34.15 8.61
CA GLU A 537 -32.08 35.35 9.25
C GLU A 537 -31.30 36.63 8.92
N ARG A 538 -32.04 37.74 8.87
CA ARG A 538 -31.52 39.10 8.84
C ARG A 538 -32.30 39.97 9.81
N THR A 539 -31.59 40.78 10.58
CA THR A 539 -32.19 41.80 11.45
C THR A 539 -31.51 43.13 11.19
N ASP A 540 -32.27 44.11 10.72
CA ASP A 540 -31.79 45.47 10.53
C ASP A 540 -31.99 46.29 11.81
N ASP A 541 -30.94 46.98 12.24
CA ASP A 541 -30.90 47.73 13.51
C ASP A 541 -30.68 49.25 13.33
N SER A 542 -30.41 49.71 12.10
CA SER A 542 -30.04 51.10 11.82
C SER A 542 -30.43 51.53 10.39
N SER A 543 -31.02 52.72 10.26
CA SER A 543 -31.56 53.22 8.98
C SER A 543 -30.48 53.68 8.02
N ARG A 544 -30.51 53.16 6.79
CA ARG A 544 -29.83 53.73 5.63
C ARG A 544 -30.74 53.65 4.40
N ASP A 545 -30.54 54.58 3.47
CA ASP A 545 -31.24 54.61 2.18
C ASP A 545 -30.95 53.35 1.33
N GLY A 546 -31.99 52.77 0.73
CA GLY A 546 -31.90 51.71 -0.28
C GLY A 546 -32.04 50.28 0.25
N GLU A 547 -33.25 49.89 0.68
CA GLU A 547 -33.52 48.53 1.19
C GLU A 547 -33.62 47.49 0.06
N LEU A 548 -32.70 46.53 0.07
CA LEU A 548 -32.72 45.37 -0.84
C LEU A 548 -33.65 44.28 -0.28
N PRO A 549 -34.40 43.58 -1.15
CA PRO A 549 -35.03 42.33 -0.77
C PRO A 549 -34.00 41.37 -0.18
N PHE A 550 -34.39 40.57 0.82
CA PHE A 550 -33.44 39.72 1.52
C PHE A 550 -32.89 38.61 0.62
N ILE A 551 -33.78 37.90 -0.07
CA ILE A 551 -33.41 36.89 -1.07
C ILE A 551 -34.02 37.30 -2.42
N THR A 552 -33.18 37.48 -3.44
CA THR A 552 -33.61 37.79 -4.80
C THR A 552 -33.33 36.60 -5.73
N VAL A 553 -34.32 36.18 -6.52
CA VAL A 553 -34.19 35.05 -7.45
C VAL A 553 -34.58 35.47 -8.86
N GLU A 554 -33.60 35.52 -9.76
CA GLU A 554 -33.78 35.93 -11.16
C GLU A 554 -33.42 34.78 -12.10
N LYS A 555 -34.37 34.38 -12.95
CA LYS A 555 -34.19 33.30 -13.95
C LYS A 555 -33.65 32.01 -13.34
N GLY A 556 -33.98 31.75 -12.08
CA GLY A 556 -33.39 30.71 -11.26
C GLY A 556 -34.43 29.90 -10.51
N LYS A 557 -33.96 29.03 -9.61
CA LYS A 557 -34.81 28.24 -8.74
C LYS A 557 -34.37 28.37 -7.29
N LEU A 558 -35.33 28.50 -6.39
CA LEU A 558 -35.13 28.44 -4.95
C LEU A 558 -36.07 27.40 -4.35
N LEU A 559 -35.49 26.34 -3.79
CA LEU A 559 -36.21 25.28 -3.11
C LEU A 559 -35.87 25.31 -1.63
N LEU A 560 -36.88 25.51 -0.80
CA LEU A 560 -36.78 25.56 0.66
C LEU A 560 -37.58 24.39 1.24
N ASP A 561 -36.90 23.51 1.98
CA ASP A 561 -37.52 22.39 2.68
C ASP A 561 -37.15 22.34 4.16
N ASN A 562 -38.14 22.44 5.04
CA ASN A 562 -37.90 22.52 6.49
C ASN A 562 -36.91 23.65 6.85
N VAL A 563 -37.14 24.83 6.27
CA VAL A 563 -36.33 26.04 6.47
C VAL A 563 -37.15 27.11 7.17
N GLU A 564 -36.51 27.89 8.04
CA GLU A 564 -37.09 29.10 8.63
C GLU A 564 -36.33 30.32 8.09
N VAL A 565 -37.01 31.17 7.30
CA VAL A 565 -36.47 32.42 6.78
C VAL A 565 -37.08 33.58 7.55
N VAL A 566 -36.25 34.38 8.22
CA VAL A 566 -36.69 35.48 9.10
C VAL A 566 -36.04 36.79 8.68
N GLY A 567 -36.85 37.83 8.46
CA GLY A 567 -36.38 39.16 8.13
C GLY A 567 -37.03 40.22 9.01
N ILE A 568 -36.24 40.95 9.77
CA ILE A 568 -36.70 42.09 10.59
C ILE A 568 -36.11 43.36 10.00
N TYR A 569 -36.98 44.30 9.67
CA TYR A 569 -36.70 45.52 8.92
C TYR A 569 -37.15 46.75 9.69
N ILE A 570 -36.48 47.86 9.40
CA ILE A 570 -36.77 49.18 9.97
C ILE A 570 -37.53 50.08 9.00
N GLY A 571 -37.42 49.88 7.68
CA GLY A 571 -38.24 50.50 6.64
C GLY A 571 -39.14 49.45 5.99
N ASP A 572 -39.20 49.41 4.67
CA ASP A 572 -39.94 48.42 3.89
C ASP A 572 -39.13 47.12 3.77
N GLY A 573 -39.82 45.98 3.94
CA GLY A 573 -39.19 44.67 3.95
C GLY A 573 -39.82 43.70 2.98
N ILE A 574 -39.02 43.21 2.03
CA ILE A 574 -39.37 42.10 1.14
C ILE A 574 -38.43 40.93 1.44
N LEU A 575 -38.98 39.83 1.95
CA LEU A 575 -38.17 38.67 2.33
C LEU A 575 -37.65 37.92 1.10
N ILE A 576 -38.53 37.52 0.19
CA ILE A 576 -38.16 36.88 -1.08
C ILE A 576 -38.74 37.70 -2.24
N ASN A 577 -37.90 38.08 -3.18
CA ASN A 577 -38.29 38.71 -4.44
C ASN A 577 -37.88 37.83 -5.62
N SER A 578 -38.80 37.58 -6.57
CA SER A 578 -38.54 36.69 -7.69
C SER A 578 -39.03 37.25 -9.03
N ALA A 579 -38.26 36.98 -10.09
CA ALA A 579 -38.57 37.35 -11.46
C ALA A 579 -38.18 36.23 -12.44
N GLU A 580 -39.12 35.80 -13.28
CA GLU A 580 -38.94 34.72 -14.26
C GLU A 580 -38.36 33.42 -13.63
N SER A 581 -38.78 33.09 -12.40
CA SER A 581 -38.14 32.07 -11.56
C SER A 581 -39.10 31.00 -11.06
N GLU A 582 -38.55 29.96 -10.42
CA GLU A 582 -39.30 28.90 -9.73
C GLU A 582 -39.01 28.94 -8.23
N ILE A 583 -40.04 29.13 -7.41
CA ILE A 583 -39.94 29.17 -5.95
C ILE A 583 -40.76 28.03 -5.37
N CYS A 584 -40.13 27.15 -4.59
CA CYS A 584 -40.80 26.08 -3.88
C CYS A 584 -40.52 26.19 -2.38
N VAL A 585 -41.58 26.29 -1.59
CA VAL A 585 -41.53 26.40 -0.14
C VAL A 585 -42.34 25.25 0.45
N SER A 586 -41.65 24.29 1.07
CA SER A 586 -42.26 23.10 1.65
C SER A 586 -41.89 22.97 3.12
N ARG A 587 -42.87 22.67 3.99
CA ARG A 587 -42.64 22.45 5.43
C ARG A 587 -41.83 23.58 6.10
N SER A 588 -41.94 24.81 5.59
CA SER A 588 -41.02 25.90 5.91
C SER A 588 -41.75 27.08 6.51
N GLY A 589 -41.03 27.96 7.20
CA GLY A 589 -41.54 29.22 7.74
C GLY A 589 -40.93 30.43 7.03
N LEU A 590 -41.76 31.35 6.55
CA LEU A 590 -41.32 32.67 6.07
C LEU A 590 -41.89 33.73 7.02
N THR A 591 -41.03 34.47 7.71
CA THR A 591 -41.44 35.51 8.65
C THR A 591 -40.80 36.84 8.30
N VAL A 592 -41.62 37.86 8.06
CA VAL A 592 -41.16 39.24 7.84
C VAL A 592 -41.83 40.20 8.83
N GLN A 593 -41.02 41.04 9.46
CA GLN A 593 -41.47 42.13 10.31
C GLN A 593 -40.86 43.44 9.84
N SER A 594 -41.66 44.50 9.72
CA SER A 594 -41.23 45.81 9.23
C SER A 594 -42.00 46.94 9.95
N GLN A 595 -41.44 48.16 9.98
CA GLN A 595 -42.14 49.32 10.52
C GLN A 595 -43.11 49.98 9.53
N SER A 596 -43.00 49.72 8.22
CA SER A 596 -43.76 50.42 7.17
C SER A 596 -44.52 49.45 6.25
N TYR A 597 -43.79 48.62 5.49
CA TYR A 597 -44.35 47.62 4.58
C TYR A 597 -43.66 46.26 4.75
N ALA A 598 -44.44 45.18 4.89
CA ALA A 598 -43.89 43.81 4.96
C ALA A 598 -44.46 42.92 3.84
N CYS A 599 -43.59 42.29 3.06
CA CYS A 599 -43.92 41.27 2.06
C CYS A 599 -43.06 40.02 2.25
N ALA A 600 -43.68 38.85 2.44
CA ALA A 600 -42.90 37.61 2.59
C ALA A 600 -42.43 37.06 1.23
N LEU A 601 -43.26 37.13 0.19
CA LEU A 601 -42.89 36.69 -1.16
C LEU A 601 -43.50 37.61 -2.21
N SER A 602 -42.65 38.25 -3.01
CA SER A 602 -43.00 39.01 -4.20
C SER A 602 -42.54 38.25 -5.44
N ALA A 603 -43.43 38.02 -6.40
CA ALA A 603 -43.11 37.23 -7.60
C ALA A 603 -43.64 37.87 -8.89
N SER A 604 -42.78 37.92 -9.91
CA SER A 604 -43.12 38.42 -11.25
C SER A 604 -42.84 37.35 -12.29
N ASP A 605 -43.84 37.03 -13.11
CA ASP A 605 -43.78 36.01 -14.18
C ASP A 605 -43.11 34.69 -13.74
N SER A 606 -43.39 34.29 -12.49
CA SER A 606 -42.72 33.17 -11.81
C SER A 606 -43.70 32.05 -11.45
N THR A 607 -43.17 30.85 -11.25
CA THR A 607 -43.92 29.71 -10.72
C THR A 607 -43.66 29.59 -9.22
N VAL A 608 -44.72 29.59 -8.42
CA VAL A 608 -44.64 29.51 -6.95
C VAL A 608 -45.39 28.29 -6.44
N SER A 609 -44.75 27.46 -5.64
CA SER A 609 -45.39 26.36 -4.92
C SER A 609 -45.16 26.54 -3.43
N ILE A 610 -46.23 26.62 -2.64
CA ILE A 610 -46.16 26.68 -1.19
C ILE A 610 -46.99 25.51 -0.65
N GLN A 611 -46.39 24.70 0.21
CA GLN A 611 -47.05 23.53 0.77
C GLN A 611 -46.64 23.28 2.23
N ASP A 612 -47.63 22.96 3.06
CA ASP A 612 -47.45 22.57 4.47
C ASP A 612 -46.59 23.58 5.26
N SER A 613 -46.67 24.87 4.92
CA SER A 613 -45.76 25.92 5.35
C SER A 613 -46.46 27.03 6.15
N ARG A 614 -45.67 27.86 6.86
CA ARG A 614 -46.15 29.01 7.64
C ARG A 614 -45.61 30.31 7.07
N ILE A 615 -46.49 31.24 6.70
CA ILE A 615 -46.10 32.53 6.14
C ILE A 615 -46.65 33.65 7.03
N THR A 616 -45.77 34.47 7.60
CA THR A 616 -46.13 35.53 8.54
C THR A 616 -45.59 36.88 8.06
N SER A 617 -46.45 37.89 7.98
CA SER A 617 -46.05 39.27 7.69
C SER A 617 -46.62 40.22 8.75
N SER A 618 -45.76 41.07 9.32
CA SER A 618 -46.11 42.03 10.37
C SER A 618 -45.62 43.44 10.03
N ALA A 619 -46.53 44.34 9.70
CA ALA A 619 -46.27 45.76 9.43
C ALA A 619 -47.60 46.54 9.30
N PRO A 620 -47.62 47.88 9.39
CA PRO A 620 -48.83 48.67 9.12
C PRO A 620 -49.48 48.35 7.77
N ASN A 621 -48.68 48.20 6.71
CA ASN A 621 -49.11 47.65 5.43
C ASN A 621 -48.42 46.31 5.21
N CYS A 622 -49.15 45.21 5.04
CA CYS A 622 -48.51 43.91 4.91
C CYS A 622 -49.20 42.99 3.90
N VAL A 623 -48.38 42.18 3.23
CA VAL A 623 -48.81 41.14 2.30
C VAL A 623 -48.01 39.88 2.59
N ASN A 624 -48.63 38.69 2.57
CA ASN A 624 -47.82 37.47 2.64
C ASN A 624 -47.22 37.16 1.26
N VAL A 625 -48.06 37.01 0.24
CA VAL A 625 -47.62 36.69 -1.12
C VAL A 625 -48.26 37.65 -2.11
N THR A 626 -47.43 38.30 -2.94
CA THR A 626 -47.88 39.09 -4.09
C THR A 626 -47.31 38.52 -5.38
N MET A 627 -48.16 38.40 -6.40
CA MET A 627 -47.78 37.86 -7.71
C MET A 627 -48.31 38.71 -8.85
N HIS A 628 -47.44 38.99 -9.82
CA HIS A 628 -47.79 39.62 -11.09
C HIS A 628 -47.42 38.68 -12.25
N GLY A 629 -48.41 38.06 -12.88
CA GLY A 629 -48.22 37.02 -13.89
C GLY A 629 -47.90 35.65 -13.27
N GLY A 630 -47.45 34.72 -14.12
CA GLY A 630 -47.03 33.38 -13.69
C GLY A 630 -48.15 32.47 -13.14
N SER A 631 -47.75 31.50 -12.31
CA SER A 631 -48.66 30.52 -11.72
C SER A 631 -48.32 30.13 -10.29
N ALA A 632 -49.33 29.78 -9.48
CA ALA A 632 -49.13 29.35 -8.11
C ALA A 632 -49.94 28.09 -7.74
N GLU A 633 -49.37 27.26 -6.88
CA GLU A 633 -50.08 26.21 -6.14
C GLU A 633 -49.82 26.42 -4.64
N ILE A 634 -50.89 26.62 -3.86
CA ILE A 634 -50.84 26.97 -2.43
C ILE A 634 -51.74 25.99 -1.67
N LEU A 635 -51.13 25.10 -0.88
CA LEU A 635 -51.78 23.91 -0.33
C LEU A 635 -51.42 23.66 1.13
N SER A 636 -52.44 23.56 1.98
CA SER A 636 -52.27 23.15 3.39
C SER A 636 -51.37 24.08 4.22
N ASP A 637 -51.34 25.36 3.88
CA ASP A 637 -50.49 26.36 4.51
C ASP A 637 -51.21 27.16 5.62
N MET A 638 -50.42 27.79 6.48
CA MET A 638 -50.89 28.74 7.48
C MET A 638 -50.33 30.15 7.19
N PHE A 639 -51.22 31.08 6.90
CA PHE A 639 -50.90 32.48 6.65
C PHE A 639 -51.29 33.34 7.85
N TYR A 640 -50.37 34.18 8.33
CA TYR A 640 -50.58 35.12 9.42
C TYR A 640 -50.28 36.55 8.95
N LEU A 641 -51.25 37.45 9.15
CA LEU A 641 -51.10 38.88 8.93
C LEU A 641 -51.36 39.67 10.20
N ILE A 642 -50.44 40.57 10.52
CA ILE A 642 -50.53 41.45 11.68
C ILE A 642 -50.26 42.88 11.20
N GLY A 643 -51.27 43.75 11.21
CA GLY A 643 -51.09 45.09 10.63
C GLY A 643 -52.33 45.99 10.67
N ARG A 644 -52.27 47.10 9.94
CA ARG A 644 -53.42 48.00 9.78
C ARG A 644 -54.24 47.62 8.56
N VAL A 645 -53.58 47.37 7.43
CA VAL A 645 -54.19 46.98 6.14
C VAL A 645 -53.29 45.97 5.42
N GLY A 646 -53.89 45.05 4.67
CA GLY A 646 -53.14 44.00 3.98
C GLY A 646 -54.01 42.89 3.39
N HIS A 647 -53.38 42.01 2.62
CA HIS A 647 -53.97 40.79 2.04
C HIS A 647 -53.00 39.62 2.20
N CYS A 648 -53.50 38.41 2.47
CA CYS A 648 -52.60 37.25 2.52
C CYS A 648 -52.05 36.99 1.12
N LEU A 649 -52.91 37.06 0.11
CA LEU A 649 -52.55 36.87 -1.29
C LEU A 649 -52.99 38.08 -2.14
N GLU A 650 -52.09 38.62 -2.96
CA GLU A 650 -52.39 39.62 -3.99
C GLU A 650 -51.99 39.08 -5.36
N LEU A 651 -52.96 38.79 -6.23
CA LEU A 651 -52.73 38.05 -7.47
C LEU A 651 -53.21 38.85 -8.69
N ALA A 652 -52.27 39.37 -9.49
CA ALA A 652 -52.55 40.11 -10.72
C ALA A 652 -52.13 39.31 -11.96
N GLY A 653 -53.07 38.94 -12.83
CA GLY A 653 -52.76 38.15 -14.04
C GLY A 653 -52.22 36.74 -13.78
N THR A 654 -52.23 36.28 -12.53
CA THR A 654 -51.70 34.97 -12.11
C THR A 654 -52.74 33.86 -12.23
N SER A 655 -52.31 32.65 -12.60
CA SER A 655 -53.14 31.45 -12.50
C SER A 655 -52.82 30.68 -11.22
N ALA A 656 -53.78 30.52 -10.30
CA ALA A 656 -53.48 29.87 -9.01
C ALA A 656 -54.47 28.77 -8.60
N GLY A 657 -53.95 27.68 -8.06
CA GLY A 657 -54.67 26.67 -7.29
C GLY A 657 -54.51 26.94 -5.79
N ILE A 658 -55.62 27.07 -5.06
CA ILE A 658 -55.62 27.38 -3.62
C ILE A 658 -56.53 26.38 -2.89
N SER A 659 -55.97 25.63 -1.93
CA SER A 659 -56.73 24.59 -1.24
C SER A 659 -56.24 24.35 0.19
N SER A 660 -57.17 24.11 1.10
CA SER A 660 -56.90 23.59 2.46
C SER A 660 -56.03 24.50 3.34
N ASN A 661 -55.98 25.81 3.07
CA ASN A 661 -55.17 26.75 3.83
C ASN A 661 -55.92 27.38 5.00
N THR A 662 -55.19 27.89 5.98
CA THR A 662 -55.71 28.74 7.07
C THR A 662 -55.15 30.15 6.94
N PHE A 663 -56.03 31.14 6.85
CA PHE A 663 -55.68 32.56 6.79
C PHE A 663 -56.09 33.25 8.09
N SER A 664 -55.12 33.67 8.90
CA SER A 664 -55.32 34.36 10.17
C SER A 664 -54.96 35.84 10.03
N LEU A 665 -55.96 36.71 10.15
CA LEU A 665 -55.83 38.15 9.96
C LEU A 665 -56.08 38.89 11.26
N GLN A 666 -55.07 39.61 11.75
CA GLN A 666 -55.16 40.55 12.86
C GLN A 666 -54.95 41.97 12.30
N LEU A 667 -56.03 42.59 11.83
CA LEU A 667 -56.02 43.89 11.14
C LEU A 667 -56.85 44.95 11.87
N ASP A 668 -56.30 46.14 12.08
CA ASP A 668 -57.00 47.26 12.76
C ASP A 668 -58.22 47.79 11.98
N SER A 669 -58.22 47.66 10.65
CA SER A 669 -59.26 48.23 9.80
C SER A 669 -60.54 47.37 9.80
N LYS A 670 -61.68 47.97 10.18
CA LYS A 670 -63.01 47.30 10.10
C LYS A 670 -63.49 47.01 8.67
N LYS A 671 -62.84 47.56 7.63
CA LYS A 671 -63.22 47.37 6.21
C LYS A 671 -62.51 46.18 5.54
N SER A 672 -61.54 45.55 6.20
CA SER A 672 -60.69 44.49 5.63
C SER A 672 -61.01 43.07 6.14
N LYS A 673 -62.09 42.89 6.92
CA LYS A 673 -62.40 41.61 7.60
C LYS A 673 -62.80 40.45 6.66
N ASP A 674 -62.94 40.66 5.34
CA ASP A 674 -63.19 39.59 4.35
C ASP A 674 -62.11 39.50 3.23
N SER A 675 -60.95 40.15 3.40
CA SER A 675 -59.98 40.42 2.31
C SER A 675 -58.67 39.63 2.44
N TRP A 676 -58.72 38.31 2.64
CA TRP A 676 -57.48 37.48 2.61
C TRP A 676 -56.87 37.39 1.20
N LEU A 677 -57.68 37.64 0.16
CA LEU A 677 -57.29 37.58 -1.24
C LEU A 677 -57.69 38.87 -1.96
N TRP A 678 -56.74 39.51 -2.62
CA TRP A 678 -56.98 40.50 -3.68
C TRP A 678 -56.62 39.89 -5.04
N GLN A 679 -57.46 40.16 -6.05
CA GLN A 679 -57.21 39.70 -7.42
C GLN A 679 -57.65 40.75 -8.45
N ASP A 680 -56.93 40.82 -9.57
CA ASP A 680 -57.35 41.61 -10.73
C ASP A 680 -58.29 40.82 -11.67
N ILE A 681 -58.79 41.48 -12.72
CA ILE A 681 -59.71 40.84 -13.68
C ILE A 681 -59.04 39.78 -14.57
N LYS A 682 -57.70 39.76 -14.61
CA LYS A 682 -56.92 38.84 -15.45
C LYS A 682 -56.49 37.58 -14.70
N ALA A 683 -56.52 37.60 -13.37
CA ALA A 683 -56.21 36.45 -12.53
C ALA A 683 -57.20 35.29 -12.75
N LYS A 684 -56.69 34.06 -12.73
CA LYS A 684 -57.46 32.82 -12.92
C LYS A 684 -57.30 31.94 -11.69
N ILE A 685 -58.16 32.13 -10.70
CA ILE A 685 -58.05 31.46 -9.40
C ILE A 685 -59.02 30.28 -9.31
N LYS A 686 -58.50 29.11 -8.93
CA LYS A 686 -59.28 27.89 -8.65
C LYS A 686 -59.16 27.53 -7.18
N VAL A 687 -60.25 27.72 -6.44
CA VAL A 687 -60.36 27.33 -5.03
C VAL A 687 -61.06 25.96 -4.97
N LYS A 688 -60.37 24.92 -4.48
CA LYS A 688 -60.82 23.50 -4.65
C LYS A 688 -61.20 22.75 -3.35
N ALA A 689 -61.00 23.32 -2.16
CA ALA A 689 -61.46 22.79 -0.86
C ALA A 689 -61.75 23.94 0.13
N GLU A 690 -62.36 23.66 1.30
CA GLU A 690 -62.67 24.67 2.32
C GLU A 690 -61.39 25.24 2.96
N ASN A 691 -60.96 26.41 2.49
CA ASN A 691 -59.98 27.24 3.18
C ASN A 691 -60.64 27.88 4.41
N THR A 692 -59.91 28.00 5.52
CA THR A 692 -60.42 28.62 6.75
C THR A 692 -59.89 30.06 6.86
N VAL A 693 -60.77 31.01 7.17
CA VAL A 693 -60.39 32.42 7.40
C VAL A 693 -60.74 32.77 8.85
N LEU A 694 -59.75 33.19 9.62
CA LEU A 694 -59.85 33.57 11.02
C LEU A 694 -59.54 35.06 11.16
N CYS A 695 -60.55 35.87 11.47
CA CYS A 695 -60.35 37.26 11.85
C CYS A 695 -60.17 37.35 13.36
N LEU A 696 -58.98 37.74 13.80
CA LEU A 696 -58.64 37.90 15.21
C LEU A 696 -58.84 39.37 15.59
N ASP A 697 -59.44 39.59 16.76
CA ASP A 697 -59.69 40.93 17.30
C ASP A 697 -58.47 41.53 18.02
#